data_AF-A0A653DW45-F1
#
_entry.id   AF-A0A653DW45-F1
#
_cell.length_a   1.000
_cell.length_b   1.000
_cell.length_c   1.000
_cell.angle_alpha   90.00
_cell.angle_beta   90.00
_cell.angle_gamma   90.00
#
_symmetry.space_group_name_H-M   'P 1'
#
loop_
_entity.id
_entity.type
_entity.pdbx_description
1 polymer ?
#
loop_
_entity_poly.entity_id
_entity_poly.type
_entity_poly.pdbx_seq_one_letter_code
_entity_poly.pdbx_strand_id
1 'polypeptide(L)'
;LAAPINSLQQFRVITQDAGKAEFSISITSPSGSRVKAHVIPTHEGYLVNFTPTQLGEYLLGIQFGGESISHRPFKMTCLTGSDPMKVKATGPGLHRGVVNKPAEFMIDTRGAGQGGLGVTVEGPCEAAINCRDNGDGTCSVAYLPTEIGDYGINITFNDKHIPGSPFQAIIVPDVDVNKIKVSGDGIQLHGVYVDSPTDFLVDTRGISSKPTDNGKVTCTITNPSGVETEKLVTSLLDGTYKVSYTPFEEGKHTIDIFYDNMPVPGSPFVVNVRRGCDAKKCCAYGPGLENGILNKPNQFTVETKEAGTGGLSLAIEGPSEAKMTCKDNRDGSCSVEYMPTEPGEYDVTIKFADNHIPGSPFKVQVQAEVDEKLVSAYGPGLDPARCRSGVPTKFTIDAAKAGPAPVSVNIVSDSMPLPKKPEVKNNGDGTFTVSYIPPNEGANLKAHILYNGKDVPNSPFPLKVKPTCEPEKVKLIGPAIFENGIPASLPTTVKIDTCEAGYGDLEVKCVGPDGNARKVKLEKQKDGTYDATFVPDDFGRYRFDVKYGGKDIAKAPVFIQAFATGNAEKCKITEGQEKVLNSGESYCVTLDTQNAGNGAVTCKIKSVDGGEVDINIVDNGDGTVSIYYTLEEAGEYTINIKFGGQTVPGGFYSFTV
;
A
#
# COMPACT_ATOMS: atom_id res chain seq x y z
N LEU A 1 -12.97 -68.23 -83.49
CA LEU A 1 -11.85 -67.25 -83.37
C LEU A 1 -12.44 -65.85 -83.29
N ALA A 2 -11.86 -64.93 -82.50
CA ALA A 2 -12.31 -63.54 -82.42
C ALA A 2 -11.14 -62.60 -82.77
N ALA A 3 -11.41 -61.56 -83.55
CA ALA A 3 -10.39 -60.65 -84.08
C ALA A 3 -10.89 -59.20 -84.11
N PRO A 4 -10.04 -58.19 -83.83
CA PRO A 4 -10.42 -56.78 -83.99
C PRO A 4 -10.60 -56.41 -85.47
N ILE A 5 -11.53 -55.49 -85.74
CA ILE A 5 -11.69 -54.88 -87.06
C ILE A 5 -10.42 -54.17 -87.50
N ASN A 6 -10.09 -54.29 -88.78
CA ASN A 6 -8.90 -53.74 -89.43
C ASN A 6 -7.56 -54.26 -88.89
N SER A 7 -7.56 -55.36 -88.13
CA SER A 7 -6.33 -56.01 -87.65
C SER A 7 -5.93 -57.19 -88.54
N LEU A 8 -4.66 -57.28 -88.95
CA LEU A 8 -4.16 -58.38 -89.80
C LEU A 8 -4.34 -59.73 -89.11
N GLN A 9 -5.06 -60.64 -89.75
CA GLN A 9 -5.26 -62.02 -89.30
C GLN A 9 -4.42 -62.98 -90.11
N GLN A 10 -3.80 -63.93 -89.42
CA GLN A 10 -2.89 -64.92 -90.01
C GLN A 10 -3.16 -66.30 -89.44
N PHE A 11 -3.26 -67.31 -90.31
CA PHE A 11 -3.32 -68.72 -89.91
C PHE A 11 -2.64 -69.62 -90.95
N ARG A 12 -2.24 -70.82 -90.55
CA ARG A 12 -1.58 -71.81 -91.41
C ARG A 12 -2.52 -72.94 -91.77
N VAL A 13 -2.39 -73.43 -93.00
CA VAL A 13 -3.00 -74.67 -93.47
C VAL A 13 -1.88 -75.64 -93.80
N ILE A 14 -1.87 -76.80 -93.17
CA ILE A 14 -0.81 -77.80 -93.30
C ILE A 14 -1.26 -78.84 -94.34
N THR A 15 -0.44 -79.09 -95.36
CA THR A 15 -0.70 -80.07 -96.44
C THR A 15 0.45 -81.04 -96.64
N GLN A 16 1.43 -81.04 -95.74
CA GLN A 16 2.51 -82.02 -95.68
C GLN A 16 1.87 -83.42 -95.61
N ASP A 17 2.18 -84.29 -96.58
CA ASP A 17 1.64 -85.64 -96.79
C ASP A 17 0.30 -85.78 -97.55
N ALA A 18 -0.37 -84.68 -97.93
CA ALA A 18 -1.63 -84.74 -98.68
C ALA A 18 -1.49 -84.93 -100.21
N GLY A 19 -0.25 -85.06 -100.72
CA GLY A 19 0.05 -85.11 -102.16
C GLY A 19 0.15 -83.73 -102.83
N LYS A 20 0.36 -83.69 -104.15
CA LYS A 20 0.39 -82.43 -104.93
C LYS A 20 -0.98 -82.18 -105.54
N ALA A 21 -1.67 -81.14 -105.06
CA ALA A 21 -2.95 -80.70 -105.59
C ALA A 21 -3.09 -79.17 -105.46
N GLU A 22 -4.09 -78.59 -106.14
CA GLU A 22 -4.34 -77.15 -106.09
C GLU A 22 -4.99 -76.74 -104.76
N PHE A 23 -4.43 -75.75 -104.08
CA PHE A 23 -4.99 -75.15 -102.86
C PHE A 23 -5.85 -73.94 -103.21
N SER A 24 -7.05 -73.85 -102.63
CA SER A 24 -7.85 -72.63 -102.72
C SER A 24 -8.52 -72.30 -101.38
N ILE A 25 -8.70 -71.01 -101.13
CA ILE A 25 -9.44 -70.49 -99.98
C ILE A 25 -10.48 -69.48 -100.42
N SER A 26 -11.66 -69.58 -99.82
CA SER A 26 -12.72 -68.60 -99.89
C SER A 26 -13.01 -68.05 -98.49
N ILE A 27 -12.84 -66.75 -98.32
CA ILE A 27 -13.24 -66.06 -97.09
C ILE A 27 -14.47 -65.24 -97.44
N THR A 28 -15.57 -65.47 -96.73
CA THR A 28 -16.83 -64.76 -96.92
C THR A 28 -17.04 -63.84 -95.72
N SER A 29 -17.20 -62.55 -96.00
CA SER A 29 -17.51 -61.53 -94.99
C SER A 29 -18.94 -61.68 -94.44
N PRO A 30 -19.27 -61.02 -93.33
CA PRO A 30 -20.62 -61.03 -92.76
C PRO A 30 -21.71 -60.56 -93.75
N SER A 31 -21.35 -59.69 -94.70
CA SER A 31 -22.24 -59.23 -95.77
C SER A 31 -22.41 -60.20 -96.94
N GLY A 32 -21.75 -61.38 -96.90
CA GLY A 32 -21.77 -62.37 -97.98
C GLY A 32 -20.76 -62.12 -99.10
N SER A 33 -19.99 -61.02 -99.05
CA SER A 33 -18.97 -60.72 -100.07
C SER A 33 -17.70 -61.55 -99.87
N ARG A 34 -17.06 -61.98 -100.97
CA ARG A 34 -15.74 -62.64 -100.94
C ARG A 34 -14.64 -61.65 -100.56
N VAL A 35 -13.79 -62.06 -99.62
CA VAL A 35 -12.65 -61.30 -99.10
C VAL A 35 -11.37 -61.88 -99.67
N LYS A 36 -10.51 -61.01 -100.21
CA LYS A 36 -9.23 -61.42 -100.77
C LYS A 36 -8.28 -61.82 -99.64
N ALA A 37 -7.83 -63.07 -99.66
CA ALA A 37 -6.74 -63.54 -98.81
C ALA A 37 -5.42 -63.49 -99.59
N HIS A 38 -4.33 -63.17 -98.90
CA HIS A 38 -2.98 -63.35 -99.41
C HIS A 38 -2.47 -64.71 -98.93
N VAL A 39 -2.25 -65.63 -99.87
CA VAL A 39 -1.82 -66.99 -99.61
C VAL A 39 -0.35 -67.11 -100.00
N ILE A 40 0.48 -67.53 -99.06
CA ILE A 40 1.92 -67.71 -99.24
C ILE A 40 2.23 -69.21 -99.10
N PRO A 41 2.72 -69.89 -100.14
CA PRO A 41 3.20 -71.27 -100.02
C PRO A 41 4.37 -71.35 -99.04
N THR A 42 4.39 -72.39 -98.23
CA THR A 42 5.42 -72.70 -97.22
C THR A 42 5.84 -74.16 -97.36
N HIS A 43 6.94 -74.57 -96.71
CA HIS A 43 7.41 -75.96 -96.80
C HIS A 43 6.42 -77.00 -96.22
N GLU A 44 5.52 -76.58 -95.33
CA GLU A 44 4.51 -77.44 -94.68
C GLU A 44 3.09 -77.31 -95.28
N GLY A 45 2.89 -76.37 -96.21
CA GLY A 45 1.56 -76.05 -96.75
C GLY A 45 1.43 -74.58 -97.12
N TYR A 46 0.46 -73.86 -96.54
CA TYR A 46 0.13 -72.48 -96.92
C TYR A 46 -0.12 -71.58 -95.71
N LEU A 47 0.43 -70.36 -95.75
CA LEU A 47 0.15 -69.28 -94.80
C LEU A 47 -0.90 -68.35 -95.40
N VAL A 48 -2.00 -68.12 -94.68
CA VAL A 48 -3.12 -67.30 -95.13
C VAL A 48 -3.20 -66.04 -94.30
N ASN A 49 -3.14 -64.89 -94.98
CA ASN A 49 -3.29 -63.57 -94.39
C ASN A 49 -4.52 -62.86 -94.93
N PHE A 50 -5.34 -62.26 -94.06
CA PHE A 50 -6.40 -61.35 -94.46
C PHE A 50 -6.70 -60.33 -93.36
N THR A 51 -7.31 -59.21 -93.72
CA THR A 51 -7.73 -58.18 -92.77
C THR A 51 -9.26 -58.08 -92.79
N PRO A 52 -9.97 -58.40 -91.69
CA PRO A 52 -11.42 -58.23 -91.61
C PRO A 52 -11.74 -56.74 -91.49
N THR A 53 -12.56 -56.23 -92.40
CA THR A 53 -12.96 -54.81 -92.49
C THR A 53 -14.42 -54.56 -92.12
N GLN A 54 -15.17 -55.61 -91.74
CA GLN A 54 -16.57 -55.55 -91.34
C GLN A 54 -16.74 -56.24 -89.99
N LEU A 55 -17.61 -55.73 -89.13
CA LEU A 55 -17.97 -56.39 -87.88
C LEU A 55 -18.89 -57.59 -88.15
N GLY A 56 -18.73 -58.67 -87.39
CA GLY A 56 -19.56 -59.87 -87.49
C GLY A 56 -18.81 -61.14 -87.90
N GLU A 57 -19.56 -62.19 -88.25
CA GLU A 57 -19.02 -63.52 -88.55
C GLU A 57 -18.49 -63.67 -89.99
N TYR A 58 -17.22 -64.04 -90.11
CA TYR A 58 -16.56 -64.45 -91.35
C TYR A 58 -16.56 -65.98 -91.47
N LEU A 59 -16.85 -66.49 -92.68
CA LEU A 59 -16.81 -67.90 -93.03
C LEU A 59 -15.59 -68.21 -93.90
N LEU A 60 -14.74 -69.12 -93.47
CA LEU A 60 -13.50 -69.51 -94.14
C LEU A 60 -13.66 -70.93 -94.70
N GLY A 61 -13.89 -71.04 -96.00
CA GLY A 61 -13.95 -72.29 -96.74
C GLY A 61 -12.61 -72.60 -97.39
N ILE A 62 -12.00 -73.73 -97.01
CA ILE A 62 -10.67 -74.13 -97.45
C ILE A 62 -10.80 -75.42 -98.27
N GLN A 63 -10.17 -75.47 -99.45
CA GLN A 63 -10.19 -76.60 -100.37
C GLN A 63 -8.77 -77.00 -100.81
N PHE A 64 -8.56 -78.30 -101.02
CA PHE A 64 -7.32 -78.87 -101.53
C PHE A 64 -7.64 -79.97 -102.54
N GLY A 65 -7.11 -79.88 -103.76
CA GLY A 65 -7.41 -80.82 -104.86
C GLY A 65 -8.86 -80.82 -105.33
N GLY A 66 -9.58 -79.71 -105.12
CA GLY A 66 -11.01 -79.58 -105.45
C GLY A 66 -11.95 -80.06 -104.34
N GLU A 67 -11.46 -80.72 -103.29
CA GLU A 67 -12.26 -81.16 -102.14
C GLU A 67 -12.13 -80.19 -100.96
N SER A 68 -13.22 -80.01 -100.21
CA SER A 68 -13.21 -79.17 -99.01
C SER A 68 -12.59 -79.93 -97.84
N ILE A 69 -11.63 -79.33 -97.15
CA ILE A 69 -10.94 -79.98 -96.01
C ILE A 69 -11.86 -80.16 -94.78
N SER A 70 -13.02 -79.50 -94.78
CA SER A 70 -14.04 -79.61 -93.74
C SER A 70 -15.42 -79.55 -94.38
N HIS A 71 -16.36 -80.35 -93.85
CA HIS A 71 -17.77 -80.34 -94.28
C HIS A 71 -18.48 -79.00 -94.00
N ARG A 72 -17.94 -78.15 -93.12
CA ARG A 72 -18.44 -76.80 -92.85
C ARG A 72 -17.31 -75.76 -92.86
N PRO A 73 -17.55 -74.53 -93.35
CA PRO A 73 -16.57 -73.46 -93.26
C PRO A 73 -16.20 -73.14 -91.80
N PHE A 74 -14.95 -72.78 -91.55
CA PHE A 74 -14.51 -72.28 -90.24
C PHE A 74 -15.08 -70.88 -89.98
N LYS A 75 -15.32 -70.53 -88.71
CA LYS A 75 -15.94 -69.27 -88.29
C LYS A 75 -14.98 -68.36 -87.51
N MET A 76 -14.94 -67.08 -87.88
CA MET A 76 -14.21 -66.03 -87.14
C MET A 76 -15.11 -64.80 -86.93
N THR A 77 -15.23 -64.31 -85.70
CA THR A 77 -16.02 -63.12 -85.38
C THR A 77 -15.13 -61.88 -85.30
N CYS A 78 -15.49 -60.83 -86.04
CA CYS A 78 -14.81 -59.54 -86.00
C CYS A 78 -15.49 -58.54 -85.05
N LEU A 79 -14.74 -57.95 -84.12
CA LEU A 79 -15.21 -57.06 -83.04
C LEU A 79 -14.59 -55.64 -83.14
N THR A 80 -15.18 -54.66 -82.46
CA THR A 80 -14.67 -53.27 -82.41
C THR A 80 -13.37 -53.15 -81.60
N GLY A 81 -12.46 -52.23 -81.96
CA GLY A 81 -11.28 -51.87 -81.16
C GLY A 81 -11.60 -51.03 -79.92
N SER A 82 -10.63 -50.85 -79.01
CA SER A 82 -10.77 -50.05 -77.76
C SER A 82 -10.75 -48.53 -78.03
N ASP A 83 -11.58 -47.77 -77.30
CA ASP A 83 -11.72 -46.31 -77.43
C ASP A 83 -11.59 -45.60 -76.05
N PRO A 84 -10.41 -45.06 -75.71
CA PRO A 84 -10.18 -44.32 -74.46
C PRO A 84 -11.09 -43.10 -74.26
N MET A 85 -11.64 -42.52 -75.34
CA MET A 85 -12.50 -41.34 -75.26
C MET A 85 -13.87 -41.63 -74.66
N LYS A 86 -14.21 -42.91 -74.48
CA LYS A 86 -15.45 -43.34 -73.83
C LYS A 86 -15.30 -43.58 -72.32
N VAL A 87 -14.07 -43.56 -71.80
CA VAL A 87 -13.82 -43.64 -70.36
C VAL A 87 -14.13 -42.30 -69.71
N LYS A 88 -14.82 -42.31 -68.56
CA LYS A 88 -15.18 -41.10 -67.81
C LYS A 88 -14.74 -41.21 -66.37
N ALA A 89 -14.13 -40.17 -65.82
CA ALA A 89 -13.81 -40.06 -64.40
C ALA A 89 -14.65 -38.97 -63.74
N THR A 90 -15.22 -39.26 -62.57
CA THR A 90 -16.07 -38.32 -61.82
C THR A 90 -15.90 -38.50 -60.31
N GLY A 91 -15.81 -37.40 -59.56
CA GLY A 91 -15.79 -37.43 -58.10
C GLY A 91 -15.11 -36.20 -57.48
N PRO A 92 -15.31 -35.97 -56.17
CA PRO A 92 -14.71 -34.83 -55.47
C PRO A 92 -13.18 -34.90 -55.43
N GLY A 93 -12.61 -36.10 -55.33
CA GLY A 93 -11.16 -36.32 -55.31
C GLY A 93 -10.43 -35.92 -56.59
N LEU A 94 -11.13 -35.66 -57.69
CA LEU A 94 -10.51 -35.10 -58.91
C LEU A 94 -10.24 -33.59 -58.81
N HIS A 95 -10.78 -32.91 -57.79
CA HIS A 95 -10.77 -31.44 -57.68
C HIS A 95 -10.36 -30.93 -56.29
N ARG A 96 -10.69 -31.65 -55.21
CA ARG A 96 -10.41 -31.20 -53.84
C ARG A 96 -10.32 -32.37 -52.85
N GLY A 97 -9.51 -32.19 -51.80
CA GLY A 97 -9.45 -33.10 -50.66
C GLY A 97 -8.98 -32.42 -49.39
N VAL A 98 -8.91 -33.19 -48.31
CA VAL A 98 -8.44 -32.74 -46.99
C VAL A 98 -7.27 -33.61 -46.58
N VAL A 99 -6.22 -33.01 -46.04
CA VAL A 99 -5.03 -33.73 -45.59
C VAL A 99 -5.42 -34.83 -44.58
N ASN A 100 -4.80 -36.01 -44.70
CA ASN A 100 -5.08 -37.20 -43.91
C ASN A 100 -6.50 -37.77 -44.05
N LYS A 101 -7.28 -37.36 -45.07
CA LYS A 101 -8.59 -37.96 -45.39
C LYS A 101 -8.58 -38.55 -46.82
N PRO A 102 -9.22 -39.71 -47.05
CA PRO A 102 -9.34 -40.27 -48.40
C PRO A 102 -10.06 -39.30 -49.36
N ALA A 103 -9.45 -39.08 -50.52
CA ALA A 103 -10.03 -38.32 -51.63
C ALA A 103 -10.52 -39.28 -52.71
N GLU A 104 -11.84 -39.33 -52.92
CA GLU A 104 -12.50 -40.40 -53.67
C GLU A 104 -13.02 -39.93 -55.04
N PHE A 105 -12.92 -40.81 -56.03
CA PHE A 105 -13.54 -40.64 -57.35
C PHE A 105 -13.84 -42.00 -58.00
N MET A 106 -14.60 -42.00 -59.09
CA MET A 106 -15.02 -43.19 -59.82
C MET A 106 -14.68 -43.07 -61.30
N ILE A 107 -14.25 -44.17 -61.91
CA ILE A 107 -13.93 -44.30 -63.32
C ILE A 107 -14.94 -45.26 -63.97
N ASP A 108 -15.64 -44.82 -65.00
CA ASP A 108 -16.55 -45.60 -65.82
C ASP A 108 -15.86 -45.97 -67.14
N THR A 109 -15.65 -47.27 -67.37
CA THR A 109 -14.99 -47.79 -68.59
C THR A 109 -15.98 -48.43 -69.56
N ARG A 110 -17.29 -48.40 -69.26
CA ARG A 110 -18.32 -49.05 -70.08
C ARG A 110 -18.33 -48.45 -71.49
N GLY A 111 -18.36 -49.33 -72.49
CA GLY A 111 -18.37 -48.94 -73.90
C GLY A 111 -17.00 -48.57 -74.49
N ALA A 112 -15.93 -48.52 -73.68
CA ALA A 112 -14.56 -48.27 -74.16
C ALA A 112 -13.88 -49.50 -74.78
N GLY A 113 -14.49 -50.69 -74.67
CA GLY A 113 -13.90 -51.96 -75.12
C GLY A 113 -12.97 -52.57 -74.07
N GLN A 114 -12.23 -53.62 -74.45
CA GLN A 114 -11.30 -54.29 -73.54
C GLN A 114 -9.95 -53.55 -73.51
N GLY A 115 -9.43 -53.27 -72.31
CA GLY A 115 -8.17 -52.55 -72.12
C GLY A 115 -7.73 -52.43 -70.66
N GLY A 116 -6.48 -52.04 -70.43
CA GLY A 116 -5.90 -51.78 -69.11
C GLY A 116 -6.11 -50.34 -68.65
N LEU A 117 -6.37 -50.14 -67.35
CA LEU A 117 -6.56 -48.83 -66.72
C LEU A 117 -5.35 -48.48 -65.85
N GLY A 118 -4.74 -47.31 -66.06
CA GLY A 118 -3.65 -46.77 -65.25
C GLY A 118 -4.09 -45.54 -64.47
N VAL A 119 -3.71 -45.46 -63.19
CA VAL A 119 -3.97 -44.30 -62.31
C VAL A 119 -2.69 -43.95 -61.55
N THR A 120 -2.24 -42.69 -61.63
CA THR A 120 -1.14 -42.16 -60.80
C THR A 120 -1.53 -40.81 -60.20
N VAL A 121 -0.99 -40.52 -59.01
CA VAL A 121 -1.21 -39.25 -58.29
C VAL A 121 0.16 -38.65 -57.99
N GLU A 122 0.41 -37.45 -58.53
CA GLU A 122 1.66 -36.72 -58.38
C GLU A 122 1.41 -35.45 -57.55
N GLY A 123 2.24 -35.16 -56.56
CA GLY A 123 2.05 -33.99 -55.71
C GLY A 123 3.16 -33.85 -54.65
N PRO A 124 2.94 -33.02 -53.63
CA PRO A 124 3.89 -32.77 -52.53
C PRO A 124 4.39 -34.05 -51.84
N CYS A 125 3.54 -35.07 -51.72
CA CYS A 125 3.89 -36.38 -51.17
C CYS A 125 3.42 -37.54 -52.07
N GLU A 126 4.01 -38.72 -51.88
CA GLU A 126 3.51 -39.96 -52.46
C GLU A 126 2.21 -40.38 -51.74
N ALA A 127 1.08 -40.26 -52.43
CA ALA A 127 -0.24 -40.60 -51.86
C ALA A 127 -0.55 -42.08 -52.10
N ALA A 128 -0.94 -42.81 -51.05
CA ALA A 128 -1.38 -44.20 -51.19
C ALA A 128 -2.69 -44.25 -51.99
N ILE A 129 -2.72 -45.04 -53.06
CA ILE A 129 -3.89 -45.20 -53.95
C ILE A 129 -4.53 -46.57 -53.73
N ASN A 130 -5.84 -46.58 -53.52
CA ASN A 130 -6.65 -47.79 -53.47
C ASN A 130 -7.63 -47.80 -54.64
N CYS A 131 -7.60 -48.85 -55.45
CA CYS A 131 -8.48 -49.05 -56.61
C CYS A 131 -9.33 -50.30 -56.41
N ARG A 132 -10.65 -50.17 -56.56
CA ARG A 132 -11.61 -51.27 -56.42
C ARG A 132 -12.48 -51.39 -57.67
N ASP A 133 -12.35 -52.51 -58.38
CA ASP A 133 -13.26 -52.87 -59.46
C ASP A 133 -14.64 -53.24 -58.89
N ASN A 134 -15.70 -52.63 -59.42
CA ASN A 134 -17.08 -52.86 -58.98
C ASN A 134 -17.76 -53.99 -59.77
N GLY A 135 -17.11 -54.55 -60.81
CA GLY A 135 -17.61 -55.69 -61.58
C GLY A 135 -18.73 -55.37 -62.58
N ASP A 136 -19.11 -54.10 -62.70
CA ASP A 136 -20.13 -53.59 -63.63
C ASP A 136 -19.55 -52.72 -64.75
N GLY A 137 -18.21 -52.67 -64.86
CA GLY A 137 -17.46 -51.80 -65.76
C GLY A 137 -17.06 -50.46 -65.15
N THR A 138 -17.30 -50.24 -63.85
CA THR A 138 -16.81 -49.08 -63.09
C THR A 138 -15.75 -49.45 -62.06
N CYS A 139 -14.87 -48.51 -61.72
CA CYS A 139 -13.80 -48.65 -60.73
C CYS A 139 -13.85 -47.48 -59.74
N SER A 140 -13.90 -47.79 -58.44
CA SER A 140 -13.84 -46.81 -57.36
C SER A 140 -12.38 -46.60 -56.94
N VAL A 141 -11.92 -45.35 -56.90
CA VAL A 141 -10.54 -44.98 -56.57
C VAL A 141 -10.53 -44.01 -55.39
N ALA A 142 -9.64 -44.24 -54.43
CA ALA A 142 -9.38 -43.34 -53.32
C ALA A 142 -7.87 -43.16 -53.14
N TYR A 143 -7.40 -41.91 -53.03
CA TYR A 143 -6.01 -41.63 -52.64
C TYR A 143 -5.96 -40.91 -51.28
N LEU A 144 -4.90 -41.14 -50.51
CA LEU A 144 -4.71 -40.54 -49.18
C LEU A 144 -3.53 -39.55 -49.20
N PRO A 145 -3.80 -38.24 -49.33
CA PRO A 145 -2.76 -37.21 -49.26
C PRO A 145 -2.41 -36.92 -47.79
N THR A 146 -1.14 -36.95 -47.44
CA THR A 146 -0.64 -36.62 -46.09
C THR A 146 -0.01 -35.23 -46.00
N GLU A 147 0.08 -34.52 -47.12
CA GLU A 147 0.56 -33.14 -47.21
C GLU A 147 -0.45 -32.25 -47.93
N ILE A 148 -0.39 -30.95 -47.65
CA ILE A 148 -1.23 -29.95 -48.32
C ILE A 148 -0.60 -29.52 -49.65
N GLY A 149 -1.43 -29.08 -50.59
CA GLY A 149 -0.97 -28.54 -51.87
C GLY A 149 -1.71 -29.12 -53.05
N ASP A 150 -1.14 -28.90 -54.24
CA ASP A 150 -1.76 -29.26 -55.51
C ASP A 150 -1.31 -30.66 -55.95
N TYR A 151 -2.27 -31.53 -56.25
CA TYR A 151 -2.04 -32.89 -56.72
C TYR A 151 -2.57 -33.07 -58.15
N GLY A 152 -1.75 -33.68 -59.02
CA GLY A 152 -2.11 -34.08 -60.38
C GLY A 152 -2.54 -35.54 -60.45
N ILE A 153 -3.75 -35.82 -60.92
CA ILE A 153 -4.31 -37.17 -61.06
C ILE A 153 -4.28 -37.57 -62.54
N ASN A 154 -3.40 -38.49 -62.89
CA ASN A 154 -3.29 -39.07 -64.23
C ASN A 154 -4.15 -40.33 -64.34
N ILE A 155 -4.95 -40.43 -65.40
CA ILE A 155 -5.80 -41.58 -65.69
C ILE A 155 -5.64 -41.94 -67.16
N THR A 156 -5.22 -43.17 -67.44
CA THR A 156 -4.96 -43.68 -68.78
C THR A 156 -5.73 -44.98 -69.05
N PHE A 157 -6.12 -45.20 -70.31
CA PHE A 157 -6.72 -46.43 -70.79
C PHE A 157 -5.96 -46.94 -72.02
N ASN A 158 -5.37 -48.14 -71.96
CA ASN A 158 -4.39 -48.66 -72.93
C ASN A 158 -3.30 -47.62 -73.24
N ASP A 159 -2.66 -47.09 -72.19
CA ASP A 159 -1.55 -46.12 -72.25
C ASP A 159 -1.88 -44.75 -72.89
N LYS A 160 -3.17 -44.44 -73.08
CA LYS A 160 -3.64 -43.13 -73.58
C LYS A 160 -4.48 -42.42 -72.52
N HIS A 161 -4.26 -41.11 -72.35
CA HIS A 161 -5.07 -40.30 -71.44
C HIS A 161 -6.55 -40.34 -71.81
N ILE A 162 -7.40 -40.44 -70.78
CA ILE A 162 -8.84 -40.26 -70.93
C ILE A 162 -9.17 -38.76 -71.04
N PRO A 163 -10.38 -38.39 -71.51
CA PRO A 163 -10.81 -37.00 -71.50
C PRO A 163 -10.72 -36.36 -70.11
N GLY A 164 -10.05 -35.22 -70.01
CA GLY A 164 -9.89 -34.46 -68.76
C GLY A 164 -8.65 -34.81 -67.94
N SER A 165 -7.93 -35.89 -68.27
CA SER A 165 -6.68 -36.23 -67.60
C SER A 165 -5.48 -35.45 -68.21
N PRO A 166 -4.52 -34.95 -67.39
CA PRO A 166 -4.50 -34.98 -65.93
C PRO A 166 -5.53 -34.04 -65.26
N PHE A 167 -6.12 -34.49 -64.15
CA PHE A 167 -6.98 -33.67 -63.28
C PHE A 167 -6.14 -32.99 -62.20
N GLN A 168 -6.60 -31.85 -61.66
CA GLN A 168 -5.94 -31.13 -60.57
C GLN A 168 -6.81 -31.08 -59.32
N ALA A 169 -6.30 -31.57 -58.20
CA ALA A 169 -6.96 -31.52 -56.90
C ALA A 169 -6.18 -30.71 -55.87
N ILE A 170 -6.86 -29.80 -55.17
CA ILE A 170 -6.26 -28.98 -54.10
C ILE A 170 -6.54 -29.65 -52.74
N ILE A 171 -5.48 -30.00 -52.01
CA ILE A 171 -5.56 -30.58 -50.68
C ILE A 171 -5.35 -29.51 -49.61
N VAL A 172 -6.33 -29.36 -48.72
CA VAL A 172 -6.34 -28.35 -47.65
C VAL A 172 -6.26 -28.97 -46.24
N PRO A 173 -5.84 -28.23 -45.21
CA PRO A 173 -5.91 -28.68 -43.82
C PRO A 173 -7.33 -28.96 -43.32
N ASP A 174 -7.46 -29.79 -42.28
CA ASP A 174 -8.72 -30.07 -41.56
C ASP A 174 -8.97 -29.07 -40.43
N VAL A 175 -8.84 -27.76 -40.71
CA VAL A 175 -8.96 -26.69 -39.72
C VAL A 175 -9.82 -25.56 -40.25
N ASP A 176 -10.86 -25.17 -39.50
CA ASP A 176 -11.72 -24.03 -39.84
C ASP A 176 -11.17 -22.73 -39.22
N VAL A 177 -10.26 -22.07 -39.95
CA VAL A 177 -9.62 -20.81 -39.50
C VAL A 177 -10.59 -19.65 -39.33
N ASN A 178 -11.82 -19.74 -39.85
CA ASN A 178 -12.85 -18.70 -39.69
C ASN A 178 -13.29 -18.51 -38.23
N LYS A 179 -12.94 -19.45 -37.35
CA LYS A 179 -13.22 -19.37 -35.92
C LYS A 179 -12.15 -18.62 -35.12
N ILE A 180 -11.03 -18.23 -35.74
CA ILE A 180 -9.99 -17.40 -35.13
C ILE A 180 -10.45 -15.95 -35.12
N LYS A 181 -10.21 -15.24 -34.02
CA LYS A 181 -10.46 -13.79 -33.91
C LYS A 181 -9.17 -13.06 -33.57
N VAL A 182 -8.93 -11.93 -34.24
CA VAL A 182 -7.81 -11.03 -33.94
C VAL A 182 -8.38 -9.72 -33.40
N SER A 183 -7.81 -9.21 -32.30
CA SER A 183 -8.30 -8.00 -31.62
C SER A 183 -7.18 -7.24 -30.91
N GLY A 184 -7.35 -5.94 -30.67
CA GLY A 184 -6.37 -5.08 -30.01
C GLY A 184 -6.08 -3.81 -30.82
N ASP A 185 -5.48 -2.81 -30.18
CA ASP A 185 -5.17 -1.54 -30.83
C ASP A 185 -4.01 -1.69 -31.82
N GLY A 186 -3.09 -2.62 -31.56
CA GLY A 186 -1.94 -2.89 -32.40
C GLY A 186 -2.22 -3.49 -33.78
N ILE A 187 -3.48 -3.81 -34.08
CA ILE A 187 -3.92 -4.32 -35.40
C ILE A 187 -4.88 -3.35 -36.12
N GLN A 188 -5.20 -2.21 -35.50
CA GLN A 188 -6.09 -1.20 -36.09
C GLN A 188 -5.35 -0.36 -37.14
N LEU A 189 -6.09 0.17 -38.11
CA LEU A 189 -5.53 0.99 -39.19
C LEU A 189 -4.78 2.24 -38.66
N HIS A 190 -5.16 2.77 -37.51
CA HIS A 190 -4.58 3.96 -36.87
C HIS A 190 -4.41 3.74 -35.37
N GLY A 191 -3.56 4.54 -34.72
CA GLY A 191 -3.36 4.51 -33.27
C GLY A 191 -2.03 3.90 -32.82
N VAL A 192 -1.22 3.45 -33.78
CA VAL A 192 0.13 2.94 -33.53
C VAL A 192 1.17 4.02 -33.86
N TYR A 193 2.15 4.18 -32.98
CA TYR A 193 3.18 5.21 -33.07
C TYR A 193 4.58 4.60 -33.16
N VAL A 194 5.48 5.27 -33.88
CA VAL A 194 6.90 4.90 -33.94
C VAL A 194 7.49 4.81 -32.53
N ASP A 195 8.31 3.79 -32.29
CA ASP A 195 8.99 3.48 -31.03
C ASP A 195 8.06 3.22 -29.83
N SER A 196 6.75 3.08 -30.04
CA SER A 196 5.78 2.73 -28.98
C SER A 196 5.55 1.21 -28.95
N PRO A 197 5.85 0.54 -27.82
CA PRO A 197 5.47 -0.85 -27.60
C PRO A 197 3.97 -1.04 -27.85
N THR A 198 3.66 -1.99 -28.72
CA THR A 198 2.32 -2.20 -29.26
C THR A 198 2.00 -3.69 -29.25
N ASP A 199 0.75 -4.04 -28.93
CA ASP A 199 0.33 -5.43 -28.90
C ASP A 199 -1.11 -5.66 -29.41
N PHE A 200 -1.39 -6.92 -29.74
CA PHE A 200 -2.71 -7.42 -30.07
C PHE A 200 -2.84 -8.90 -29.69
N LEU A 201 -4.07 -9.41 -29.68
CA LEU A 201 -4.44 -10.76 -29.31
C LEU A 201 -4.99 -11.56 -30.50
N VAL A 202 -4.59 -12.83 -30.57
CA VAL A 202 -5.12 -13.84 -31.49
C VAL A 202 -5.80 -14.93 -30.67
N ASP A 203 -7.12 -15.09 -30.83
CA ASP A 203 -7.95 -16.06 -30.12
C ASP A 203 -8.23 -17.27 -31.01
N THR A 204 -7.69 -18.44 -30.65
CA THR A 204 -7.82 -19.70 -31.41
C THR A 204 -8.78 -20.68 -30.75
N ARG A 205 -9.45 -20.30 -29.65
CA ARG A 205 -10.35 -21.19 -28.87
C ARG A 205 -11.51 -21.75 -29.68
N GLY A 206 -11.89 -21.09 -30.77
CA GLY A 206 -12.91 -21.59 -31.69
C GLY A 206 -12.51 -22.82 -32.50
N ILE A 207 -11.20 -23.11 -32.63
CA ILE A 207 -10.67 -24.23 -33.42
C ILE A 207 -10.49 -25.51 -32.59
N SER A 208 -9.98 -25.40 -31.37
CA SER A 208 -9.65 -26.56 -30.54
C SER A 208 -9.98 -26.31 -29.07
N SER A 209 -10.62 -27.27 -28.42
CA SER A 209 -10.95 -27.25 -26.99
C SER A 209 -9.81 -27.76 -26.10
N LYS A 210 -8.62 -28.03 -26.65
CA LYS A 210 -7.46 -28.55 -25.90
C LYS A 210 -6.33 -27.51 -25.83
N PRO A 211 -5.87 -27.10 -24.63
CA PRO A 211 -4.81 -26.10 -24.45
C PRO A 211 -3.40 -26.51 -24.91
N THR A 212 -3.24 -27.66 -25.58
CA THR A 212 -1.93 -28.25 -25.90
C THR A 212 -1.39 -27.92 -27.29
N ASP A 213 -2.10 -27.11 -28.09
CA ASP A 213 -1.72 -26.75 -29.47
C ASP A 213 -0.75 -25.54 -29.53
N ASN A 214 0.24 -25.52 -28.65
CA ASN A 214 1.23 -24.43 -28.56
C ASN A 214 2.06 -24.35 -29.85
N GLY A 215 2.26 -23.13 -30.37
CA GLY A 215 3.18 -22.85 -31.49
C GLY A 215 2.57 -22.83 -32.90
N LYS A 216 1.25 -22.96 -33.06
CA LYS A 216 0.59 -22.92 -34.38
C LYS A 216 0.38 -21.52 -34.96
N VAL A 217 0.40 -20.47 -34.11
CA VAL A 217 0.26 -19.08 -34.55
C VAL A 217 1.63 -18.52 -34.92
N THR A 218 1.80 -18.07 -36.16
CA THR A 218 2.96 -17.33 -36.63
C THR A 218 2.55 -15.94 -37.09
N CYS A 219 3.45 -14.97 -36.94
CA CYS A 219 3.19 -13.58 -37.31
C CYS A 219 4.45 -12.99 -37.96
N THR A 220 4.26 -12.29 -39.08
CA THR A 220 5.28 -11.49 -39.74
C THR A 220 4.79 -10.05 -39.84
N ILE A 221 5.65 -9.09 -39.51
CA ILE A 221 5.34 -7.66 -39.57
C ILE A 221 6.32 -7.02 -40.53
N THR A 222 5.84 -6.60 -41.70
CA THR A 222 6.65 -5.98 -42.75
C THR A 222 6.48 -4.47 -42.76
N ASN A 223 7.60 -3.78 -42.73
CA ASN A 223 7.70 -2.32 -42.64
C ASN A 223 7.59 -1.70 -44.04
N PRO A 224 7.41 -0.37 -44.16
CA PRO A 224 7.42 0.33 -45.44
C PRO A 224 8.67 0.09 -46.29
N SER A 225 9.84 -0.05 -45.65
CA SER A 225 11.11 -0.38 -46.30
C SER A 225 11.21 -1.84 -46.80
N GLY A 226 10.27 -2.70 -46.43
CA GLY A 226 10.31 -4.14 -46.68
C GLY A 226 11.11 -4.95 -45.65
N VAL A 227 11.74 -4.29 -44.67
CA VAL A 227 12.38 -4.95 -43.52
C VAL A 227 11.30 -5.50 -42.57
N GLU A 228 11.58 -6.56 -41.82
CA GLU A 228 10.67 -7.04 -40.78
C GLU A 228 10.86 -6.27 -39.46
N THR A 229 9.77 -5.88 -38.82
CA THR A 229 9.77 -5.41 -37.43
C THR A 229 9.89 -6.61 -36.50
N GLU A 230 10.79 -6.51 -35.51
CA GLU A 230 10.90 -7.53 -34.47
C GLU A 230 9.59 -7.66 -33.69
N LYS A 231 9.19 -8.91 -33.45
CA LYS A 231 7.93 -9.28 -32.83
C LYS A 231 8.12 -10.47 -31.90
N LEU A 232 7.33 -10.50 -30.83
CA LEU A 232 7.26 -11.61 -29.89
C LEU A 232 5.85 -12.17 -29.87
N VAL A 233 5.70 -13.47 -30.20
CA VAL A 233 4.43 -14.20 -30.11
C VAL A 233 4.47 -15.07 -28.86
N THR A 234 3.56 -14.81 -27.92
CA THR A 234 3.51 -15.49 -26.61
C THR A 234 2.16 -16.21 -26.45
N SER A 235 2.19 -17.52 -26.21
CA SER A 235 0.98 -18.28 -25.83
C SER A 235 0.59 -17.93 -24.39
N LEU A 236 -0.67 -17.57 -24.16
CA LEU A 236 -1.20 -17.27 -22.82
C LEU A 236 -1.78 -18.51 -22.12
N LEU A 237 -1.61 -19.70 -22.71
CA LEU A 237 -2.04 -21.01 -22.18
C LEU A 237 -3.56 -21.18 -21.97
N ASP A 238 -4.37 -20.23 -22.42
CA ASP A 238 -5.83 -20.25 -22.38
C ASP A 238 -6.46 -20.40 -23.78
N GLY A 239 -5.64 -20.67 -24.81
CA GLY A 239 -6.04 -20.70 -26.21
C GLY A 239 -6.00 -19.32 -26.90
N THR A 240 -5.38 -18.32 -26.26
CA THR A 240 -5.06 -17.02 -26.88
C THR A 240 -3.55 -16.80 -26.96
N TYR A 241 -3.14 -16.00 -27.93
CA TYR A 241 -1.74 -15.61 -28.16
C TYR A 241 -1.64 -14.09 -28.14
N LYS A 242 -0.66 -13.57 -27.39
CA LYS A 242 -0.29 -12.16 -27.41
C LYS A 242 0.85 -11.95 -28.39
N VAL A 243 0.66 -11.05 -29.36
CA VAL A 243 1.72 -10.59 -30.26
C VAL A 243 2.13 -9.19 -29.84
N SER A 244 3.41 -9.00 -29.51
CA SER A 244 3.97 -7.70 -29.12
C SER A 244 5.05 -7.28 -30.11
N TYR A 245 5.06 -6.01 -30.52
CA TYR A 245 6.04 -5.44 -31.44
C TYR A 245 6.27 -3.95 -31.15
N THR A 246 7.37 -3.39 -31.63
CA THR A 246 7.67 -1.95 -31.53
C THR A 246 8.10 -1.45 -32.91
N PRO A 247 7.23 -0.74 -33.65
CA PRO A 247 7.56 -0.31 -35.00
C PRO A 247 8.57 0.83 -34.95
N PHE A 248 9.64 0.73 -35.73
CA PHE A 248 10.73 1.72 -35.74
C PHE A 248 10.69 2.64 -36.97
N GLU A 249 9.80 2.38 -37.92
CA GLU A 249 9.65 3.14 -39.16
C GLU A 249 8.26 3.78 -39.23
N GLU A 250 8.16 4.95 -39.86
CA GLU A 250 6.88 5.60 -40.12
C GLU A 250 6.31 5.13 -41.47
N GLY A 251 5.01 4.83 -41.50
CA GLY A 251 4.28 4.47 -42.71
C GLY A 251 3.48 3.18 -42.58
N LYS A 252 3.06 2.66 -43.74
CA LYS A 252 2.21 1.47 -43.87
C LYS A 252 2.97 0.19 -43.48
N HIS A 253 2.59 -0.43 -42.39
CA HIS A 253 3.04 -1.77 -42.00
C HIS A 253 1.99 -2.80 -42.41
N THR A 254 2.45 -3.98 -42.82
CA THR A 254 1.60 -5.13 -43.16
C THR A 254 1.87 -6.25 -42.16
N ILE A 255 0.81 -6.76 -41.54
CA ILE A 255 0.88 -7.78 -40.50
C ILE A 255 0.21 -9.05 -41.01
N ASP A 256 1.03 -10.03 -41.36
CA ASP A 256 0.61 -11.36 -41.81
C ASP A 256 0.53 -12.31 -40.62
N ILE A 257 -0.64 -12.89 -40.39
CA ILE A 257 -0.90 -13.82 -39.29
C ILE A 257 -1.38 -15.15 -39.87
N PHE A 258 -0.69 -16.23 -39.49
CA PHE A 258 -1.04 -17.58 -39.90
C PHE A 258 -1.34 -18.46 -38.70
N TYR A 259 -2.23 -19.42 -38.90
CA TYR A 259 -2.43 -20.58 -38.03
C TYR A 259 -2.14 -21.84 -38.84
N ASP A 260 -1.13 -22.61 -38.44
CA ASP A 260 -0.72 -23.85 -39.12
C ASP A 260 -0.49 -23.63 -40.64
N ASN A 261 0.24 -22.55 -40.95
CA ASN A 261 0.53 -22.06 -42.30
C ASN A 261 -0.68 -21.57 -43.13
N MET A 262 -1.88 -21.48 -42.54
CA MET A 262 -3.04 -20.88 -43.19
C MET A 262 -3.29 -19.44 -42.71
N PRO A 263 -3.55 -18.49 -43.61
CA PRO A 263 -3.84 -17.12 -43.22
C PRO A 263 -5.14 -17.08 -42.42
N VAL A 264 -5.12 -16.39 -41.29
CA VAL A 264 -6.32 -16.17 -40.47
C VAL A 264 -7.25 -15.15 -41.14
N PRO A 265 -8.55 -15.14 -40.82
CA PRO A 265 -9.49 -14.16 -41.38
C PRO A 265 -9.02 -12.72 -41.14
N GLY A 266 -9.01 -11.92 -42.22
CA GLY A 266 -8.56 -10.53 -42.18
C GLY A 266 -7.05 -10.33 -42.40
N SER A 267 -6.24 -11.39 -42.38
CA SER A 267 -4.82 -11.31 -42.73
C SER A 267 -4.64 -11.17 -44.25
N PRO A 268 -3.71 -10.32 -44.73
CA PRO A 268 -2.88 -9.40 -43.94
C PRO A 268 -3.66 -8.20 -43.41
N PHE A 269 -3.32 -7.78 -42.19
CA PHE A 269 -3.79 -6.53 -41.61
C PHE A 269 -2.87 -5.38 -41.98
N VAL A 270 -3.42 -4.17 -42.11
CA VAL A 270 -2.66 -2.96 -42.43
C VAL A 270 -2.75 -1.97 -41.29
N VAL A 271 -1.59 -1.52 -40.82
CA VAL A 271 -1.45 -0.52 -39.75
C VAL A 271 -0.67 0.68 -40.30
N ASN A 272 -1.22 1.89 -40.19
CA ASN A 272 -0.49 3.11 -40.51
C ASN A 272 0.22 3.63 -39.26
N VAL A 273 1.50 3.30 -39.13
CA VAL A 273 2.36 3.81 -38.07
C VAL A 273 2.71 5.25 -38.39
N ARG A 274 2.50 6.15 -37.44
CA ARG A 274 2.84 7.58 -37.58
C ARG A 274 3.77 8.02 -36.48
N ARG A 275 4.53 9.10 -36.72
CA ARG A 275 5.15 9.80 -35.58
C ARG A 275 4.06 10.43 -34.73
N GLY A 276 4.19 10.30 -33.41
CA GLY A 276 3.24 10.84 -32.46
C GLY A 276 3.40 10.21 -31.10
N CYS A 277 2.45 10.54 -30.23
CA CYS A 277 2.45 10.10 -28.85
C CYS A 277 1.03 9.87 -28.34
N ASP A 278 0.95 9.14 -27.23
CA ASP A 278 -0.26 9.02 -26.42
C ASP A 278 0.07 9.29 -24.95
N ALA A 279 -0.20 10.51 -24.49
CA ALA A 279 0.05 10.92 -23.11
C ALA A 279 -0.71 10.06 -22.08
N LYS A 280 -1.77 9.35 -22.48
CA LYS A 280 -2.53 8.45 -21.59
C LYS A 280 -1.75 7.21 -21.20
N LYS A 281 -0.70 6.87 -21.95
CA LYS A 281 0.21 5.75 -21.66
C LYS A 281 1.38 6.16 -20.76
N CYS A 282 1.50 7.43 -20.41
CA CYS A 282 2.43 7.84 -19.35
C CYS A 282 1.88 7.48 -17.98
N CYS A 283 2.76 7.18 -17.03
CA CYS A 283 2.41 7.02 -15.63
C CYS A 283 3.28 7.91 -14.76
N ALA A 284 2.76 8.37 -13.62
CA ALA A 284 3.55 9.06 -12.61
C ALA A 284 3.17 8.57 -11.22
N TYR A 285 4.17 8.32 -10.38
CA TYR A 285 3.97 7.75 -9.05
C TYR A 285 5.10 8.15 -8.09
N GLY A 286 4.81 8.12 -6.79
CA GLY A 286 5.79 8.38 -5.74
C GLY A 286 5.24 9.28 -4.64
N PRO A 287 5.88 9.31 -3.46
CA PRO A 287 5.37 9.99 -2.28
C PRO A 287 5.17 11.50 -2.52
N GLY A 288 6.02 12.12 -3.35
CA GLY A 288 5.92 13.53 -3.69
C GLY A 288 4.69 13.92 -4.53
N LEU A 289 3.88 12.97 -5.01
CA LEU A 289 2.59 13.22 -5.65
C LEU A 289 1.40 12.98 -4.69
N GLU A 290 1.66 12.50 -3.48
CA GLU A 290 0.64 12.21 -2.47
C GLU A 290 0.65 13.27 -1.36
N ASN A 291 1.80 13.45 -0.70
CA ASN A 291 1.99 14.41 0.38
C ASN A 291 3.41 15.00 0.32
N GLY A 292 3.55 16.26 0.72
CA GLY A 292 4.83 16.93 0.73
C GLY A 292 5.31 17.32 2.13
N ILE A 293 6.63 17.31 2.32
CA ILE A 293 7.28 17.79 3.53
C ILE A 293 8.03 19.09 3.22
N LEU A 294 7.76 20.11 4.03
CA LEU A 294 8.36 21.43 3.95
C LEU A 294 9.88 21.36 4.09
N ASN A 295 10.61 22.12 3.26
CA ASN A 295 12.07 22.24 3.28
C ASN A 295 12.83 20.91 3.15
N LYS A 296 12.17 19.88 2.59
CA LYS A 296 12.79 18.59 2.28
C LYS A 296 12.59 18.21 0.81
N PRO A 297 13.47 17.35 0.27
CA PRO A 297 13.25 16.63 -0.97
C PRO A 297 11.93 15.84 -0.99
N ASN A 298 11.04 16.16 -1.91
CA ASN A 298 9.84 15.38 -2.22
C ASN A 298 10.00 14.76 -3.60
N GLN A 299 9.92 13.44 -3.68
CA GLN A 299 10.34 12.68 -4.87
C GLN A 299 9.18 11.93 -5.52
N PHE A 300 9.18 11.90 -6.85
CA PHE A 300 8.32 11.06 -7.67
C PHE A 300 9.00 10.68 -8.99
N THR A 301 8.45 9.70 -9.68
CA THR A 301 8.95 9.20 -10.97
C THR A 301 7.86 9.31 -12.03
N VAL A 302 8.24 9.66 -13.25
CA VAL A 302 7.38 9.67 -14.44
C VAL A 302 7.91 8.66 -15.44
N GLU A 303 7.07 7.74 -15.91
CA GLU A 303 7.40 6.80 -16.98
C GLU A 303 6.70 7.20 -18.28
N THR A 304 7.44 7.25 -19.38
CA THR A 304 6.95 7.65 -20.71
C THR A 304 7.19 6.61 -21.79
N LYS A 305 7.73 5.43 -21.44
CA LYS A 305 8.18 4.41 -22.38
C LYS A 305 7.09 3.95 -23.37
N GLU A 306 5.85 3.86 -22.92
CA GLU A 306 4.74 3.37 -23.75
C GLU A 306 4.07 4.48 -24.57
N ALA A 307 4.36 5.75 -24.27
CA ALA A 307 3.68 6.90 -24.83
C ALA A 307 4.20 7.34 -26.21
N GLY A 308 5.27 6.71 -26.74
CA GLY A 308 5.89 7.10 -28.02
C GLY A 308 6.85 8.29 -27.88
N THR A 309 7.13 8.99 -28.97
CA THR A 309 8.07 10.12 -28.98
C THR A 309 7.38 11.44 -28.63
N GLY A 310 7.84 12.13 -27.58
CA GLY A 310 7.28 13.40 -27.14
C GLY A 310 8.14 14.08 -26.05
N GLY A 311 7.93 15.38 -25.84
CA GLY A 311 8.60 16.14 -24.77
C GLY A 311 7.87 16.03 -23.45
N LEU A 312 8.59 15.79 -22.35
CA LEU A 312 8.05 15.81 -20.98
C LEU A 312 8.13 17.25 -20.42
N SER A 313 7.02 17.77 -19.93
CA SER A 313 6.91 19.07 -19.28
C SER A 313 6.41 18.91 -17.85
N LEU A 314 7.09 19.57 -16.91
CA LEU A 314 6.85 19.51 -15.47
C LEU A 314 6.73 20.93 -14.92
N ALA A 315 5.68 21.20 -14.14
CA ALA A 315 5.48 22.46 -13.43
C ALA A 315 4.92 22.19 -12.03
N ILE A 316 5.35 22.98 -11.05
CA ILE A 316 4.89 22.87 -9.66
C ILE A 316 4.48 24.27 -9.23
N GLU A 317 3.18 24.46 -9.01
CA GLU A 317 2.58 25.74 -8.64
C GLU A 317 1.97 25.64 -7.25
N GLY A 318 2.18 26.64 -6.40
CA GLY A 318 1.68 26.62 -5.03
C GLY A 318 2.04 27.90 -4.26
N PRO A 319 1.91 27.90 -2.93
CA PRO A 319 2.23 29.03 -2.06
C PRO A 319 3.62 29.63 -2.27
N SER A 320 4.62 28.80 -2.57
CA SER A 320 5.97 29.24 -2.90
C SER A 320 6.53 28.55 -4.14
N GLU A 321 7.54 29.16 -4.77
CA GLU A 321 8.30 28.50 -5.84
C GLU A 321 9.12 27.34 -5.26
N ALA A 322 8.80 26.11 -5.66
CA ALA A 322 9.54 24.93 -5.25
C ALA A 322 10.70 24.67 -6.23
N LYS A 323 11.93 24.62 -5.72
CA LYS A 323 13.09 24.24 -6.55
C LYS A 323 12.92 22.79 -7.01
N MET A 324 12.93 22.56 -8.32
CA MET A 324 12.75 21.25 -8.94
C MET A 324 14.05 20.77 -9.61
N THR A 325 14.37 19.50 -9.46
CA THR A 325 15.43 18.81 -10.22
C THR A 325 14.85 17.58 -10.90
N CYS A 326 15.32 17.30 -12.12
CA CYS A 326 14.85 16.19 -12.94
C CYS A 326 16.06 15.38 -13.40
N LYS A 327 15.99 14.06 -13.26
CA LYS A 327 17.02 13.13 -13.70
C LYS A 327 16.41 12.13 -14.69
N ASP A 328 16.89 12.16 -15.93
CA ASP A 328 16.59 11.13 -16.92
C ASP A 328 17.37 9.84 -16.57
N ASN A 329 16.65 8.75 -16.35
CA ASN A 329 17.22 7.46 -15.99
C ASN A 329 17.65 6.63 -17.22
N ARG A 330 17.36 7.11 -18.44
CA ARG A 330 17.69 6.46 -19.73
C ARG A 330 17.06 5.08 -19.95
N ASP A 331 16.01 4.78 -19.20
CA ASP A 331 15.20 3.56 -19.32
C ASP A 331 13.75 3.86 -19.74
N GLY A 332 13.45 5.12 -20.08
CA GLY A 332 12.11 5.62 -20.35
C GLY A 332 11.41 6.19 -19.12
N SER A 333 12.12 6.35 -18.00
CA SER A 333 11.65 7.04 -16.79
C SER A 333 12.46 8.30 -16.44
N CYS A 334 11.83 9.23 -15.75
CA CYS A 334 12.44 10.44 -15.20
C CYS A 334 12.13 10.56 -13.71
N SER A 335 13.17 10.65 -12.88
CA SER A 335 13.04 10.91 -11.44
C SER A 335 13.02 12.41 -11.19
N VAL A 336 12.01 12.88 -10.46
CA VAL A 336 11.78 14.28 -10.15
C VAL A 336 11.85 14.48 -8.65
N GLU A 337 12.53 15.54 -8.23
CA GLU A 337 12.60 15.97 -6.83
C GLU A 337 12.25 17.45 -6.75
N TYR A 338 11.41 17.83 -5.78
CA TYR A 338 11.12 19.23 -5.50
C TYR A 338 11.16 19.56 -4.01
N MET A 339 11.51 20.81 -3.69
CA MET A 339 11.64 21.29 -2.31
C MET A 339 10.81 22.57 -2.09
N PRO A 340 9.60 22.45 -1.53
CA PRO A 340 8.74 23.58 -1.18
C PRO A 340 9.21 24.27 0.10
N THR A 341 9.05 25.59 0.17
CA THR A 341 9.50 26.41 1.32
C THR A 341 8.36 27.02 2.12
N GLU A 342 7.12 26.93 1.64
CA GLU A 342 5.92 27.33 2.37
C GLU A 342 4.91 26.18 2.45
N PRO A 343 4.17 26.04 3.58
CA PRO A 343 3.13 25.03 3.70
C PRO A 343 1.89 25.42 2.89
N GLY A 344 1.17 24.42 2.37
CA GLY A 344 -0.08 24.59 1.64
C GLY A 344 -0.29 23.57 0.53
N GLU A 345 -1.30 23.79 -0.30
CA GLU A 345 -1.62 22.92 -1.45
C GLU A 345 -0.77 23.31 -2.65
N TYR A 346 -0.11 22.34 -3.29
CA TYR A 346 0.68 22.49 -4.50
C TYR A 346 0.07 21.66 -5.64
N ASP A 347 -0.05 22.26 -6.82
CA ASP A 347 -0.46 21.61 -8.06
C ASP A 347 0.79 21.16 -8.85
N VAL A 348 1.03 19.85 -8.89
CA VAL A 348 2.09 19.25 -9.71
C VAL A 348 1.52 18.88 -11.08
N THR A 349 1.87 19.69 -12.07
CA THR A 349 1.45 19.50 -13.47
C THR A 349 2.50 18.70 -14.23
N ILE A 350 2.06 17.59 -14.80
CA ILE A 350 2.88 16.72 -15.66
C ILE A 350 2.19 16.61 -17.03
N LYS A 351 2.91 16.94 -18.10
CA LYS A 351 2.43 16.87 -19.48
C LYS A 351 3.41 16.11 -20.38
N PHE A 352 2.90 15.36 -21.33
CA PHE A 352 3.67 14.71 -22.38
C PHE A 352 3.19 15.20 -23.75
N ALA A 353 4.10 15.76 -24.55
CA ALA A 353 3.80 16.46 -25.81
C ALA A 353 2.61 17.42 -25.67
N ASP A 354 2.72 18.34 -24.70
CA ASP A 354 1.74 19.38 -24.36
C ASP A 354 0.36 18.90 -23.87
N ASN A 355 0.15 17.59 -23.69
CA ASN A 355 -1.07 17.01 -23.16
C ASN A 355 -0.89 16.50 -21.73
N HIS A 356 -1.89 16.67 -20.86
CA HIS A 356 -1.83 16.13 -19.49
C HIS A 356 -1.79 14.60 -19.50
N ILE A 357 -0.93 14.03 -18.66
CA ILE A 357 -0.95 12.60 -18.36
C ILE A 357 -2.12 12.27 -17.42
N PRO A 358 -2.53 10.99 -17.28
CA PRO A 358 -3.54 10.60 -16.30
C PRO A 358 -3.16 11.05 -14.88
N GLY A 359 -4.10 11.67 -14.16
CA GLY A 359 -3.90 12.19 -12.81
C GLY A 359 -3.36 13.62 -12.71
N SER A 360 -2.80 14.16 -13.80
CA SER A 360 -2.28 15.53 -13.83
C SER A 360 -3.41 16.58 -14.01
N PRO A 361 -3.40 17.70 -13.26
CA PRO A 361 -2.47 18.03 -12.19
C PRO A 361 -2.73 17.25 -10.90
N PHE A 362 -1.66 16.87 -10.19
CA PHE A 362 -1.72 16.21 -8.89
C PHE A 362 -1.76 17.26 -7.78
N LYS A 363 -2.75 17.16 -6.88
CA LYS A 363 -2.90 18.06 -5.72
C LYS A 363 -2.14 17.48 -4.53
N VAL A 364 -1.09 18.16 -4.09
CA VAL A 364 -0.20 17.69 -3.01
C VAL A 364 -0.27 18.64 -1.83
N GLN A 365 -0.62 18.12 -0.66
CA GLN A 365 -0.60 18.91 0.57
C GLN A 365 0.80 18.91 1.19
N VAL A 366 1.45 20.07 1.27
CA VAL A 366 2.76 20.25 1.90
C VAL A 366 2.61 20.74 3.34
N GLN A 367 3.23 20.03 4.29
CA GLN A 367 3.21 20.39 5.71
C GLN A 367 4.62 20.35 6.31
N ALA A 368 4.82 21.06 7.42
CA ALA A 368 6.04 20.93 8.20
C ALA A 368 6.16 19.50 8.74
N GLU A 369 7.38 18.98 8.82
CA GLU A 369 7.62 17.69 9.47
C GLU A 369 7.31 17.82 10.97
N VAL A 370 6.53 16.88 11.48
CA VAL A 370 6.21 16.77 12.89
C VAL A 370 6.85 15.51 13.46
N ASP A 371 7.69 15.65 14.48
CA ASP A 371 8.26 14.53 15.24
C ASP A 371 7.80 14.60 16.70
N GLU A 372 6.75 13.84 17.01
CA GLU A 372 6.15 13.82 18.34
C GLU A 372 7.11 13.29 19.42
N LYS A 373 8.18 12.56 19.03
CA LYS A 373 9.16 11.99 19.96
C LYS A 373 10.10 13.04 20.54
N LEU A 374 10.19 14.21 19.91
CA LEU A 374 10.99 15.34 20.39
C LEU A 374 10.25 16.20 21.40
N VAL A 375 8.97 15.92 21.65
CA VAL A 375 8.17 16.64 22.65
C VAL A 375 8.50 16.11 24.05
N SER A 376 8.60 17.02 25.01
CA SER A 376 8.76 16.68 26.42
C SER A 376 7.73 17.42 27.28
N ALA A 377 7.31 16.81 28.40
CA ALA A 377 6.42 17.44 29.35
C ALA A 377 7.00 17.35 30.77
N TYR A 378 7.07 18.48 31.47
CA TYR A 378 7.72 18.57 32.78
C TYR A 378 7.15 19.71 33.63
N GLY A 379 7.33 19.63 34.95
CA GLY A 379 6.93 20.68 35.89
C GLY A 379 6.12 20.16 37.07
N PRO A 380 5.81 21.02 38.06
CA PRO A 380 5.19 20.61 39.31
C PRO A 380 3.80 19.97 39.14
N GLY A 381 3.08 20.29 38.06
CA GLY A 381 1.80 19.67 37.73
C GLY A 381 1.89 18.22 37.23
N LEU A 382 3.10 17.72 36.93
CA LEU A 382 3.36 16.32 36.58
C LEU A 382 4.24 15.61 37.64
N ASP A 383 4.53 16.27 38.76
CA ASP A 383 5.31 15.70 39.87
C ASP A 383 4.37 15.04 40.90
N PRO A 384 4.42 13.71 41.07
CA PRO A 384 3.59 12.98 42.05
C PRO A 384 3.81 13.44 43.49
N ALA A 385 4.95 14.05 43.81
CA ALA A 385 5.23 14.56 45.15
C ALA A 385 4.49 15.87 45.45
N ARG A 386 4.14 16.64 44.41
CA ARG A 386 3.61 18.01 44.52
C ARG A 386 2.14 18.16 44.09
N CYS A 387 1.54 17.13 43.52
CA CYS A 387 0.11 17.14 43.16
C CYS A 387 -0.77 17.06 44.41
N ARG A 388 -1.41 18.19 44.79
CA ARG A 388 -2.21 18.32 46.02
C ARG A 388 -3.63 18.80 45.74
N SER A 389 -4.59 18.24 46.47
CA SER A 389 -6.02 18.54 46.31
C SER A 389 -6.29 20.03 46.44
N GLY A 390 -7.03 20.59 45.48
CA GLY A 390 -7.47 22.00 45.49
C GLY A 390 -6.37 23.04 45.24
N VAL A 391 -5.10 22.65 45.09
CA VAL A 391 -3.98 23.58 44.87
C VAL A 391 -3.75 23.76 43.36
N PRO A 392 -3.92 24.96 42.80
CA PRO A 392 -3.62 25.21 41.39
C PRO A 392 -2.17 24.87 41.06
N THR A 393 -1.97 24.10 40.00
CA THR A 393 -0.63 23.68 39.56
C THR A 393 -0.50 23.80 38.05
N LYS A 394 0.75 23.80 37.57
CA LYS A 394 1.08 23.94 36.16
C LYS A 394 2.22 23.03 35.73
N PHE A 395 2.25 22.67 34.46
CA PHE A 395 3.39 22.04 33.82
C PHE A 395 3.58 22.60 32.41
N THR A 396 4.76 22.37 31.86
CA THR A 396 5.16 22.82 30.53
C THR A 396 5.24 21.64 29.59
N ILE A 397 4.75 21.83 28.36
CA ILE A 397 5.02 20.95 27.22
C ILE A 397 5.98 21.71 26.31
N ASP A 398 7.18 21.17 26.08
CA ASP A 398 8.18 21.72 25.18
C ASP A 398 8.16 20.92 23.87
N ALA A 399 7.71 21.57 22.80
CA ALA A 399 7.63 21.02 21.46
C ALA A 399 8.48 21.83 20.46
N ALA A 400 9.42 22.65 20.93
CA ALA A 400 10.14 23.61 20.10
C ALA A 400 10.95 22.96 18.96
N LYS A 401 11.29 21.67 19.10
CA LYS A 401 12.03 20.87 18.11
C LYS A 401 11.16 19.87 17.34
N ALA A 402 9.88 19.75 17.69
CA ALA A 402 8.98 18.73 17.17
C ALA A 402 8.25 19.15 15.89
N GLY A 403 8.47 20.38 15.39
CA GLY A 403 7.67 20.98 14.32
C GLY A 403 6.29 21.43 14.82
N PRO A 404 5.67 22.46 14.21
CA PRO A 404 4.41 23.03 14.69
C PRO A 404 3.23 22.07 14.48
N ALA A 405 2.52 21.72 15.56
CA ALA A 405 1.30 20.91 15.49
C ALA A 405 0.34 21.21 16.66
N PRO A 406 -0.94 20.79 16.56
CA PRO A 406 -1.90 20.95 17.66
C PRO A 406 -1.52 20.15 18.91
N VAL A 407 -1.73 20.75 20.08
CA VAL A 407 -1.59 20.11 21.40
C VAL A 407 -2.96 19.86 22.00
N SER A 408 -3.17 18.66 22.55
CA SER A 408 -4.35 18.32 23.33
C SER A 408 -3.94 17.73 24.67
N VAL A 409 -4.59 18.17 25.74
CA VAL A 409 -4.35 17.66 27.10
C VAL A 409 -5.66 17.22 27.71
N ASN A 410 -5.70 15.97 28.15
CA ASN A 410 -6.83 15.40 28.89
C ASN A 410 -6.33 14.78 30.19
N ILE A 411 -6.79 15.30 31.32
CA ILE A 411 -6.46 14.74 32.64
C ILE A 411 -7.67 14.00 33.15
N VAL A 412 -7.56 12.68 33.24
CA VAL A 412 -8.63 11.80 33.71
C VAL A 412 -8.39 11.47 35.17
N SER A 413 -9.45 11.52 35.98
CA SER A 413 -9.45 11.05 37.37
C SER A 413 -10.29 9.78 37.50
N ASP A 414 -9.88 8.87 38.38
CA ASP A 414 -10.65 7.68 38.78
C ASP A 414 -11.71 7.94 39.87
N SER A 415 -11.78 9.16 40.39
CA SER A 415 -12.68 9.56 41.46
C SER A 415 -13.56 10.72 40.98
N MET A 416 -13.32 11.96 41.42
CA MET A 416 -14.06 13.14 40.96
C MET A 416 -13.41 13.75 39.71
N PRO A 417 -14.22 14.30 38.77
CA PRO A 417 -13.68 15.08 37.67
C PRO A 417 -12.92 16.31 38.19
N LEU A 418 -12.00 16.83 37.38
CA LEU A 418 -11.32 18.08 37.71
C LEU A 418 -12.36 19.21 37.86
N PRO A 419 -12.17 20.15 38.83
CA PRO A 419 -13.08 21.28 39.02
C PRO A 419 -13.24 22.17 37.77
N LYS A 420 -12.17 22.27 36.97
CA LYS A 420 -12.13 22.96 35.67
C LYS A 420 -11.33 22.10 34.69
N LYS A 421 -11.73 22.12 33.42
CA LYS A 421 -10.92 21.52 32.34
C LYS A 421 -9.51 22.14 32.34
N PRO A 422 -8.45 21.34 32.05
CA PRO A 422 -7.10 21.86 31.90
C PRO A 422 -7.04 23.00 30.89
N GLU A 423 -6.34 24.07 31.23
CA GLU A 423 -6.17 25.23 30.37
C GLU A 423 -4.79 25.17 29.72
N VAL A 424 -4.76 25.14 28.38
CA VAL A 424 -3.52 25.08 27.59
C VAL A 424 -3.27 26.45 26.96
N LYS A 425 -2.15 27.07 27.31
CA LYS A 425 -1.69 28.35 26.76
C LYS A 425 -0.46 28.12 25.89
N ASN A 426 -0.53 28.48 24.61
CA ASN A 426 0.63 28.54 23.71
C ASN A 426 1.46 29.79 24.05
N ASN A 427 2.77 29.61 24.25
CA ASN A 427 3.70 30.69 24.59
C ASN A 427 4.32 31.38 23.36
N GLY A 428 4.15 30.81 22.15
CA GLY A 428 4.66 31.38 20.89
C GLY A 428 6.12 31.01 20.55
N ASP A 429 6.78 30.24 21.41
CA ASP A 429 8.17 29.79 21.26
C ASP A 429 8.28 28.27 21.06
N GLY A 430 7.17 27.61 20.74
CA GLY A 430 7.07 26.15 20.66
C GLY A 430 6.82 25.47 22.01
N THR A 431 6.63 26.23 23.09
CA THR A 431 6.23 25.70 24.41
C THR A 431 4.77 26.03 24.75
N PHE A 432 4.18 25.18 25.59
CA PHE A 432 2.79 25.31 26.05
C PHE A 432 2.74 25.19 27.57
N THR A 433 2.04 26.12 28.22
CA THR A 433 1.79 26.05 29.66
C THR A 433 0.42 25.46 29.90
N VAL A 434 0.37 24.37 30.68
CA VAL A 434 -0.87 23.72 31.08
C VAL A 434 -1.14 24.03 32.54
N SER A 435 -2.32 24.54 32.86
CA SER A 435 -2.76 24.82 34.23
C SER A 435 -4.01 24.01 34.58
N TYR A 436 -4.03 23.42 35.79
CA TYR A 436 -5.19 22.68 36.28
C TYR A 436 -5.25 22.68 37.82
N ILE A 437 -6.41 22.31 38.37
CA ILE A 437 -6.62 22.15 39.82
C ILE A 437 -6.91 20.67 40.08
N PRO A 438 -6.09 19.95 40.88
CA PRO A 438 -6.36 18.57 41.25
C PRO A 438 -7.69 18.46 42.04
N PRO A 439 -8.46 17.38 41.85
CA PRO A 439 -9.75 17.15 42.52
C PRO A 439 -9.54 16.75 43.99
N ASN A 440 -10.34 15.83 44.52
CA ASN A 440 -10.23 15.36 45.90
C ASN A 440 -8.93 14.59 46.18
N GLU A 441 -8.50 14.66 47.43
CA GLU A 441 -7.45 13.81 47.98
C GLU A 441 -7.69 12.33 47.67
N GLY A 442 -6.60 11.59 47.40
CA GLY A 442 -6.63 10.16 47.15
C GLY A 442 -6.96 9.78 45.71
N ALA A 443 -7.41 10.72 44.87
CA ALA A 443 -7.63 10.46 43.46
C ALA A 443 -6.33 10.07 42.72
N ASN A 444 -6.43 9.12 41.78
CA ASN A 444 -5.37 8.85 40.82
C ASN A 444 -5.69 9.58 39.51
N LEU A 445 -4.75 10.37 39.01
CA LEU A 445 -4.88 11.07 37.74
C LEU A 445 -4.03 10.39 36.66
N LYS A 446 -4.52 10.44 35.42
CA LYS A 446 -3.75 10.14 34.22
C LYS A 446 -3.80 11.36 33.30
N ALA A 447 -2.68 12.05 33.16
CA ALA A 447 -2.56 13.17 32.23
C ALA A 447 -2.12 12.65 30.85
N HIS A 448 -3.08 12.57 29.93
CA HIS A 448 -2.85 12.30 28.52
C HIS A 448 -2.47 13.59 27.82
N ILE A 449 -1.33 13.57 27.14
CA ILE A 449 -0.77 14.71 26.40
C ILE A 449 -0.53 14.22 24.98
N LEU A 450 -1.30 14.77 24.05
CA LEU A 450 -1.22 14.45 22.64
C LEU A 450 -0.58 15.61 21.88
N TYR A 451 0.36 15.30 21.00
CA TYR A 451 0.90 16.21 19.99
C TYR A 451 0.53 15.65 18.62
N ASN A 452 -0.08 16.46 17.76
CA ASN A 452 -0.57 16.00 16.45
C ASN A 452 -1.47 14.75 16.52
N GLY A 453 -2.27 14.64 17.59
CA GLY A 453 -3.15 13.50 17.83
C GLY A 453 -2.49 12.22 18.36
N LYS A 454 -1.17 12.20 18.58
CA LYS A 454 -0.44 11.05 19.14
C LYS A 454 0.12 11.35 20.52
N ASP A 455 0.23 10.33 21.38
CA ASP A 455 0.85 10.46 22.70
C ASP A 455 2.31 10.90 22.60
N VAL A 456 2.67 11.90 23.41
CA VAL A 456 4.07 12.32 23.59
C VAL A 456 4.82 11.29 24.46
N PRO A 457 6.17 11.28 24.44
CA PRO A 457 6.95 10.44 25.34
C PRO A 457 6.49 10.53 26.80
N ASN A 458 6.35 9.37 27.44
CA ASN A 458 5.89 9.16 28.82
C ASN A 458 4.41 9.47 29.09
N SER A 459 3.61 9.83 28.08
CA SER A 459 2.16 9.90 28.25
C SER A 459 1.53 8.50 28.28
N PRO A 460 0.49 8.25 29.10
CA PRO A 460 -0.05 9.14 30.12
C PRO A 460 0.83 9.23 31.38
N PHE A 461 0.86 10.41 31.99
CA PHE A 461 1.57 10.63 33.25
C PHE A 461 0.68 10.26 34.45
N PRO A 462 1.04 9.24 35.26
CA PRO A 462 0.28 8.85 36.43
C PRO A 462 0.60 9.77 37.62
N LEU A 463 -0.43 10.29 38.30
CA LEU A 463 -0.28 11.16 39.46
C LEU A 463 -1.18 10.69 40.61
N LYS A 464 -0.71 10.83 41.84
CA LYS A 464 -1.52 10.65 43.04
C LYS A 464 -1.82 12.00 43.67
N VAL A 465 -3.09 12.31 43.88
CA VAL A 465 -3.50 13.54 44.55
C VAL A 465 -3.32 13.38 46.06
N LYS A 466 -2.38 14.14 46.63
CA LYS A 466 -2.14 14.21 48.08
C LYS A 466 -3.11 15.19 48.77
N PRO A 467 -3.26 15.12 50.09
CA PRO A 467 -3.95 16.15 50.87
C PRO A 467 -3.41 17.56 50.57
N THR A 468 -4.24 18.59 50.71
CA THR A 468 -3.82 20.00 50.58
C THR A 468 -2.68 20.32 51.55
N CYS A 469 -2.81 19.87 52.80
CA CYS A 469 -1.77 19.88 53.81
C CYS A 469 -1.76 18.60 54.65
N GLU A 470 -0.62 18.33 55.28
CA GLU A 470 -0.31 17.17 56.12
C GLU A 470 0.25 17.68 57.47
N PRO A 471 -0.62 18.09 58.42
CA PRO A 471 -0.22 18.70 59.69
C PRO A 471 0.74 17.84 60.53
N GLU A 472 0.68 16.52 60.39
CA GLU A 472 1.55 15.56 61.03
C GLU A 472 3.02 15.64 60.56
N LYS A 473 3.27 16.26 59.41
CA LYS A 473 4.62 16.49 58.87
C LYS A 473 5.25 17.80 59.36
N VAL A 474 4.48 18.65 60.05
CA VAL A 474 5.01 19.87 60.67
C VAL A 474 5.90 19.50 61.85
N LYS A 475 7.11 20.06 61.90
CA LYS A 475 8.10 19.78 62.93
C LYS A 475 8.35 21.02 63.77
N LEU A 476 8.27 20.87 65.09
CA LEU A 476 8.73 21.89 66.04
C LEU A 476 10.22 21.67 66.34
N ILE A 477 11.00 22.73 66.18
CA ILE A 477 12.45 22.74 66.26
C ILE A 477 12.87 23.85 67.23
N GLY A 478 13.86 23.57 68.06
CA GLY A 478 14.52 24.59 68.89
C GLY A 478 14.66 24.21 70.36
N PRO A 479 15.58 24.87 71.07
CA PRO A 479 15.91 24.55 72.46
C PRO A 479 14.71 24.66 73.40
N ALA A 480 13.81 25.59 73.15
CA ALA A 480 12.56 25.78 73.91
C ALA A 480 11.62 24.56 73.94
N ILE A 481 11.81 23.61 73.02
CA ILE A 481 10.99 22.39 72.91
C ILE A 481 11.67 21.18 73.56
N PHE A 482 13.01 21.17 73.62
CA PHE A 482 13.80 19.97 73.98
C PHE A 482 14.70 20.15 75.21
N GLU A 483 14.96 21.37 75.67
CA GLU A 483 15.79 21.64 76.86
C GLU A 483 14.95 21.73 78.14
N ASN A 484 15.60 21.64 79.31
CA ASN A 484 14.98 21.63 80.66
C ASN A 484 14.33 22.97 81.08
N GLY A 485 13.95 23.79 80.12
CA GLY A 485 13.23 25.04 80.29
C GLY A 485 13.92 26.23 79.65
N ILE A 486 13.18 27.34 79.61
CA ILE A 486 13.61 28.62 79.03
C ILE A 486 13.70 29.70 80.12
N PRO A 487 14.57 30.70 79.98
CA PRO A 487 14.63 31.80 80.93
C PRO A 487 13.36 32.66 80.87
N ALA A 488 12.72 32.89 82.01
CA ALA A 488 11.67 33.89 82.11
C ALA A 488 12.22 35.29 81.78
N SER A 489 11.33 36.18 81.32
CA SER A 489 11.54 37.56 80.85
C SER A 489 12.35 37.76 79.57
N LEU A 490 12.95 36.71 78.99
CA LEU A 490 13.76 36.83 77.76
C LEU A 490 13.04 36.28 76.53
N PRO A 491 13.10 36.96 75.36
CA PRO A 491 12.49 36.47 74.13
C PRO A 491 12.93 35.05 73.78
N THR A 492 11.95 34.19 73.50
CA THR A 492 12.16 32.79 73.15
C THR A 492 11.52 32.51 71.80
N THR A 493 12.25 31.83 70.92
CA THR A 493 11.77 31.44 69.59
C THR A 493 11.58 29.93 69.50
N VAL A 494 10.40 29.52 69.04
CA VAL A 494 10.12 28.16 68.58
C VAL A 494 10.11 28.17 67.05
N LYS A 495 11.00 27.38 66.43
CA LYS A 495 11.02 27.24 64.97
C LYS A 495 10.04 26.16 64.54
N ILE A 496 9.27 26.43 63.49
CA ILE A 496 8.22 25.56 62.96
C ILE A 496 8.55 25.26 61.49
N ASP A 497 8.92 24.03 61.19
CA ASP A 497 9.21 23.56 59.84
C ASP A 497 7.95 22.99 59.19
N THR A 498 7.53 23.61 58.08
CA THR A 498 6.33 23.25 57.31
C THR A 498 6.66 22.73 55.90
N CYS A 499 7.94 22.58 55.56
CA CYS A 499 8.42 22.34 54.19
C CYS A 499 7.85 21.06 53.55
N GLU A 500 7.59 20.03 54.37
CA GLU A 500 7.05 18.75 53.92
C GLU A 500 5.52 18.64 54.11
N ALA A 501 4.90 19.63 54.76
CA ALA A 501 3.51 19.58 55.19
C ALA A 501 2.52 20.07 54.13
N GLY A 502 2.97 20.47 52.94
CA GLY A 502 2.08 21.00 51.90
C GLY A 502 1.61 22.43 52.20
N TYR A 503 0.41 22.79 51.77
CA TYR A 503 -0.09 24.17 51.80
C TYR A 503 -1.20 24.31 52.83
N GLY A 504 -0.91 24.96 53.95
CA GLY A 504 -1.88 25.22 55.01
C GLY A 504 -1.55 26.51 55.75
N ASP A 505 -2.58 27.09 56.38
CA ASP A 505 -2.41 28.25 57.25
C ASP A 505 -1.86 27.80 58.60
N LEU A 506 -0.86 28.52 59.10
CA LEU A 506 -0.22 28.25 60.39
C LEU A 506 -0.83 29.14 61.47
N GLU A 507 -1.35 28.51 62.53
CA GLU A 507 -1.88 29.20 63.71
C GLU A 507 -1.09 28.77 64.95
N VAL A 508 -0.69 29.75 65.76
CA VAL A 508 0.09 29.52 66.98
C VAL A 508 -0.50 30.31 68.13
N LYS A 509 -0.76 29.63 69.25
CA LYS A 509 -1.24 30.25 70.49
C LYS A 509 -0.35 29.84 71.65
N CYS A 510 0.14 30.82 72.40
CA CYS A 510 0.86 30.60 73.65
C CYS A 510 -0.02 31.03 74.82
N VAL A 511 -0.13 30.20 75.85
CA VAL A 511 -0.89 30.48 77.07
C VAL A 511 0.04 30.34 78.26
N GLY A 512 0.09 31.38 79.10
CA GLY A 512 0.94 31.44 80.28
C GLY A 512 0.45 30.58 81.44
N PRO A 513 1.25 30.43 82.51
CA PRO A 513 0.88 29.69 83.71
C PRO A 513 -0.36 30.25 84.42
N ASP A 514 -0.65 31.53 84.21
CA ASP A 514 -1.83 32.25 84.69
C ASP A 514 -3.11 31.98 83.87
N GLY A 515 -3.02 31.17 82.81
CA GLY A 515 -4.14 30.86 81.92
C GLY A 515 -4.41 31.92 80.84
N ASN A 516 -3.69 33.03 80.83
CA ASN A 516 -3.89 34.11 79.85
C ASN A 516 -3.03 33.88 78.59
N ALA A 517 -3.52 34.31 77.43
CA ALA A 517 -2.77 34.23 76.18
C ALA A 517 -1.54 35.16 76.21
N ARG A 518 -0.49 34.79 75.49
CA ARG A 518 0.70 35.60 75.24
C ARG A 518 0.79 35.91 73.76
N LYS A 519 1.22 37.13 73.44
CA LYS A 519 1.47 37.54 72.05
C LYS A 519 2.63 36.72 71.49
N VAL A 520 2.39 36.08 70.35
CA VAL A 520 3.40 35.36 69.57
C VAL A 520 3.62 36.12 68.28
N LYS A 521 4.87 36.53 68.03
CA LYS A 521 5.28 37.09 66.75
C LYS A 521 5.65 35.94 65.82
N LEU A 522 4.96 35.82 64.68
CA LEU A 522 5.28 34.85 63.64
C LEU A 522 6.04 35.52 62.50
N GLU A 523 7.19 34.97 62.12
CA GLU A 523 8.02 35.47 61.03
C GLU A 523 8.38 34.32 60.08
N LYS A 524 7.96 34.42 58.81
CA LYS A 524 8.24 33.39 57.79
C LYS A 524 9.66 33.55 57.26
N GLN A 525 10.43 32.48 57.32
CA GLN A 525 11.79 32.44 56.81
C GLN A 525 11.85 32.02 55.33
N LYS A 526 12.95 32.37 54.65
CA LYS A 526 13.17 32.05 53.23
C LYS A 526 13.27 30.54 52.97
N ASP A 527 13.64 29.77 53.98
CA ASP A 527 13.81 28.31 53.92
C ASP A 527 12.48 27.54 54.07
N GLY A 528 11.34 28.24 54.26
CA GLY A 528 10.03 27.62 54.45
C GLY A 528 9.68 27.28 55.91
N THR A 529 10.56 27.64 56.85
CA THR A 529 10.28 27.57 58.29
C THR A 529 9.64 28.87 58.80
N TYR A 530 9.05 28.83 59.99
CA TYR A 530 8.51 29.99 60.70
C TYR A 530 9.18 30.11 62.06
N ASP A 531 9.56 31.32 62.44
CA ASP A 531 9.98 31.64 63.81
C ASP A 531 8.78 32.18 64.58
N ALA A 532 8.42 31.48 65.65
CA ALA A 532 7.37 31.88 66.59
C ALA A 532 8.00 32.39 67.88
N THR A 533 8.10 33.70 68.02
CA THR A 533 8.77 34.35 69.16
C THR A 533 7.75 34.86 70.17
N PHE A 534 7.96 34.53 71.44
CA PHE A 534 7.18 35.06 72.57
C PHE A 534 8.10 35.37 73.76
N VAL A 535 7.63 36.20 74.70
CA VAL A 535 8.36 36.50 75.93
C VAL A 535 7.62 35.82 77.11
N PRO A 536 8.25 34.85 77.81
CA PRO A 536 7.70 34.24 79.01
C PRO A 536 7.82 35.20 80.19
N ASP A 537 6.83 36.04 80.42
CA ASP A 537 6.78 37.05 81.49
C ASP A 537 6.72 36.47 82.93
N ASP A 538 6.30 35.22 83.04
CA ASP A 538 6.25 34.43 84.27
C ASP A 538 7.17 33.21 84.21
N PHE A 539 7.67 32.77 85.36
CA PHE A 539 8.18 31.40 85.50
C PHE A 539 7.00 30.42 85.64
N GLY A 540 7.18 29.19 85.17
CA GLY A 540 6.12 28.18 85.19
C GLY A 540 5.85 27.55 83.83
N ARG A 541 4.78 26.77 83.73
CA ARG A 541 4.47 25.97 82.55
C ARG A 541 3.60 26.75 81.56
N TYR A 542 4.13 27.00 80.37
CA TYR A 542 3.40 27.56 79.23
C TYR A 542 2.83 26.45 78.37
N ARG A 543 1.65 26.69 77.80
CA ARG A 543 1.01 25.81 76.80
C ARG A 543 1.11 26.47 75.43
N PHE A 544 1.68 25.74 74.47
CA PHE A 544 1.91 26.17 73.10
C PHE A 544 1.06 25.31 72.16
N ASP A 545 -0.07 25.84 71.71
CA ASP A 545 -0.95 25.20 70.73
C ASP A 545 -0.51 25.62 69.32
N VAL A 546 -0.36 24.64 68.42
CA VAL A 546 0.05 24.86 67.03
C VAL A 546 -0.87 24.08 66.11
N LYS A 547 -1.47 24.78 65.16
CA LYS A 547 -2.33 24.20 64.11
C LYS A 547 -1.79 24.51 62.72
N TYR A 548 -1.99 23.59 61.80
CA TYR A 548 -1.67 23.77 60.39
C TYR A 548 -2.86 23.32 59.54
N GLY A 549 -3.35 24.19 58.66
CA GLY A 549 -4.58 23.95 57.89
C GLY A 549 -5.79 23.69 58.81
N GLY A 550 -5.88 24.38 59.94
CA GLY A 550 -6.97 24.27 60.92
C GLY A 550 -6.94 23.02 61.83
N LYS A 551 -5.95 22.12 61.67
CA LYS A 551 -5.80 20.90 62.47
C LYS A 551 -4.58 20.98 63.38
N ASP A 552 -4.65 20.35 64.55
CA ASP A 552 -3.50 20.24 65.45
C ASP A 552 -2.37 19.42 64.81
N ILE A 553 -1.13 19.86 64.99
CA ILE A 553 0.05 19.11 64.54
C ILE A 553 0.36 17.98 65.52
N ALA A 554 1.14 16.97 65.09
CA ALA A 554 1.34 15.72 65.85
C ALA A 554 1.89 15.90 67.29
N LYS A 555 2.58 17.01 67.58
CA LYS A 555 3.17 17.29 68.91
C LYS A 555 2.43 18.36 69.71
N ALA A 556 1.36 18.96 69.18
CA ALA A 556 0.61 19.99 69.88
C ALA A 556 -0.49 19.40 70.80
N PRO A 557 -0.80 20.04 71.94
CA PRO A 557 -0.07 21.16 72.53
C PRO A 557 1.30 20.74 73.08
N VAL A 558 2.31 21.60 72.89
CA VAL A 558 3.59 21.45 73.58
C VAL A 558 3.58 22.27 74.86
N PHE A 559 4.19 21.75 75.91
CA PHE A 559 4.38 22.49 77.15
C PHE A 559 5.82 22.94 77.30
N ILE A 560 6.03 24.23 77.55
CA ILE A 560 7.34 24.85 77.67
C ILE A 560 7.50 25.33 79.11
N GLN A 561 8.51 24.83 79.82
CA GLN A 561 8.79 25.24 81.20
C GLN A 561 9.64 26.50 81.19
N ALA A 562 9.21 27.59 81.81
CA ALA A 562 10.05 28.75 82.07
C ALA A 562 10.60 28.71 83.50
N PHE A 563 11.88 29.02 83.69
CA PHE A 563 12.52 29.15 85.00
C PHE A 563 12.81 30.61 85.32
N ALA A 564 12.70 30.95 86.61
CA ALA A 564 13.01 32.29 87.07
C ALA A 564 14.49 32.64 86.83
N THR A 565 14.76 33.88 86.44
CA THR A 565 16.11 34.39 86.21
C THR A 565 16.43 35.53 87.18
N GLY A 566 17.71 35.63 87.56
CA GLY A 566 18.17 36.66 88.48
C GLY A 566 17.47 36.62 89.85
N ASN A 567 17.47 37.75 90.55
CA ASN A 567 16.92 37.88 91.89
C ASN A 567 16.13 39.19 92.02
N ALA A 568 14.80 39.09 91.86
CA ALA A 568 13.90 40.24 91.93
C ALA A 568 13.91 40.97 93.29
N GLU A 569 14.28 40.30 94.38
CA GLU A 569 14.40 40.93 95.72
C GLU A 569 15.50 42.00 95.77
N LYS A 570 16.43 41.98 94.81
CA LYS A 570 17.48 43.00 94.68
C LYS A 570 17.09 44.15 93.76
N CYS A 571 15.92 44.09 93.12
CA CYS A 571 15.38 45.21 92.39
C CYS A 571 14.72 46.19 93.37
N LYS A 572 14.80 47.48 93.07
CA LYS A 572 14.16 48.52 93.89
C LYS A 572 13.43 49.52 93.01
N ILE A 573 12.15 49.74 93.26
CA ILE A 573 11.41 50.85 92.63
C ILE A 573 11.93 52.16 93.23
N THR A 574 12.45 53.03 92.38
CA THR A 574 13.04 54.31 92.78
C THR A 574 12.06 55.46 92.65
N GLU A 575 11.16 55.41 91.67
CA GLU A 575 10.22 56.50 91.34
C GLU A 575 8.90 55.97 90.73
N GLY A 576 7.81 56.75 90.79
CA GLY A 576 6.59 56.52 90.01
C GLY A 576 5.53 55.58 90.60
N GLN A 577 5.32 55.58 91.93
CA GLN A 577 4.29 54.78 92.60
C GLN A 577 3.12 55.64 93.14
N GLU A 578 2.63 56.58 92.34
CA GLU A 578 1.48 57.39 92.70
C GLU A 578 0.21 56.52 92.83
N LYS A 579 -0.64 56.83 93.81
CA LYS A 579 -1.88 56.07 94.07
C LYS A 579 -3.09 56.61 93.31
N VAL A 580 -3.02 57.86 92.85
CA VAL A 580 -4.08 58.57 92.14
C VAL A 580 -3.44 59.28 90.95
N LEU A 581 -3.89 58.96 89.74
CA LEU A 581 -3.39 59.47 88.47
C LEU A 581 -4.48 60.28 87.75
N ASN A 582 -4.11 61.11 86.79
CA ASN A 582 -5.04 61.79 85.91
C ASN A 582 -5.19 61.02 84.59
N SER A 583 -6.42 60.95 84.09
CA SER A 583 -6.72 60.39 82.77
C SER A 583 -6.02 61.16 81.65
N GLY A 584 -5.45 60.42 80.68
CA GLY A 584 -4.79 60.93 79.47
C GLY A 584 -3.33 61.37 79.64
N GLU A 585 -2.78 61.31 80.87
CA GLU A 585 -1.38 61.67 81.13
C GLU A 585 -0.43 60.46 81.03
N SER A 586 0.82 60.71 80.62
CA SER A 586 1.86 59.69 80.60
C SER A 586 2.61 59.61 81.93
N TYR A 587 2.68 58.41 82.49
CA TYR A 587 3.35 58.11 83.75
C TYR A 587 4.55 57.20 83.53
N CYS A 588 5.51 57.24 84.46
CA CYS A 588 6.74 56.46 84.41
C CYS A 588 7.05 55.86 85.78
N VAL A 589 7.21 54.53 85.84
CA VAL A 589 7.78 53.83 87.01
C VAL A 589 9.23 53.48 86.70
N THR A 590 10.17 53.94 87.53
CA THR A 590 11.60 53.62 87.36
C THR A 590 12.05 52.67 88.45
N LEU A 591 12.85 51.67 88.07
CA LEU A 591 13.36 50.66 88.97
C LEU A 591 14.85 50.37 88.73
N ASP A 592 15.61 50.24 89.82
CA ASP A 592 17.02 49.84 89.82
C ASP A 592 17.12 48.31 89.77
N THR A 593 17.88 47.79 88.81
CA THR A 593 18.13 46.36 88.57
C THR A 593 19.60 45.97 88.68
N GLN A 594 20.51 46.91 89.01
CA GLN A 594 21.95 46.73 88.86
C GLN A 594 22.48 45.49 89.59
N ASN A 595 21.85 45.12 90.72
CA ASN A 595 22.25 44.01 91.56
C ASN A 595 21.42 42.73 91.37
N ALA A 596 20.42 42.76 90.50
CA ALA A 596 19.45 41.67 90.33
C ALA A 596 19.96 40.51 89.45
N GLY A 597 21.09 40.68 88.76
CA GLY A 597 21.70 39.64 87.94
C GLY A 597 21.07 39.53 86.55
N ASN A 598 21.07 38.34 85.95
CA ASN A 598 20.56 38.14 84.60
C ASN A 598 19.03 38.01 84.61
N GLY A 599 18.33 38.88 83.90
CA GLY A 599 16.88 38.92 83.77
C GLY A 599 16.45 40.24 83.14
N ALA A 600 15.20 40.32 82.69
CA ALA A 600 14.62 41.55 82.17
C ALA A 600 13.38 41.93 82.99
N VAL A 601 13.04 43.21 82.92
CA VAL A 601 11.80 43.73 83.50
C VAL A 601 10.65 43.39 82.58
N THR A 602 9.59 42.86 83.17
CA THR A 602 8.28 42.71 82.52
C THR A 602 7.24 43.37 83.40
N CYS A 603 6.21 43.91 82.79
CA CYS A 603 5.15 44.59 83.51
C CYS A 603 3.80 44.30 82.86
N LYS A 604 2.76 44.24 83.69
CA LYS A 604 1.37 44.26 83.24
C LYS A 604 0.59 45.24 84.07
N ILE A 605 -0.20 46.05 83.40
CA ILE A 605 -1.19 46.93 84.02
C ILE A 605 -2.56 46.46 83.55
N LYS A 606 -3.47 46.19 84.49
CA LYS A 606 -4.82 45.68 84.24
C LYS A 606 -5.87 46.53 84.93
N SER A 607 -6.94 46.91 84.23
CA SER A 607 -8.15 47.40 84.91
C SER A 607 -8.82 46.25 85.68
N VAL A 608 -9.63 46.60 86.69
CA VAL A 608 -10.40 45.60 87.46
C VAL A 608 -11.34 44.76 86.58
N ASP A 609 -11.82 45.33 85.47
CA ASP A 609 -12.65 44.63 84.48
C ASP A 609 -11.83 43.75 83.49
N GLY A 610 -10.51 43.70 83.65
CA GLY A 610 -9.61 42.81 82.92
C GLY A 610 -9.00 43.38 81.65
N GLY A 611 -9.18 44.67 81.36
CA GLY A 611 -8.51 45.34 80.23
C GLY A 611 -7.01 45.49 80.48
N GLU A 612 -6.17 45.10 79.52
CA GLU A 612 -4.72 45.31 79.58
C GLU A 612 -4.33 46.66 78.95
N VAL A 613 -3.36 47.33 79.55
CA VAL A 613 -2.87 48.64 79.13
C VAL A 613 -1.55 48.46 78.37
N ASP A 614 -1.41 49.20 77.26
CA ASP A 614 -0.16 49.26 76.51
C ASP A 614 0.93 49.97 77.33
N ILE A 615 2.09 49.33 77.42
CA ILE A 615 3.24 49.84 78.16
C ILE A 615 4.49 49.84 77.29
N ASN A 616 5.42 50.73 77.62
CA ASN A 616 6.74 50.78 76.99
C ASN A 616 7.82 50.65 78.07
N ILE A 617 8.66 49.62 77.97
CA ILE A 617 9.75 49.34 78.91
C ILE A 617 11.07 49.75 78.25
N VAL A 618 11.82 50.62 78.91
CA VAL A 618 13.09 51.17 78.41
C VAL A 618 14.20 50.86 79.42
N ASP A 619 15.22 50.11 78.97
CA ASP A 619 16.48 49.98 79.71
C ASP A 619 17.32 51.24 79.48
N ASN A 620 17.66 51.94 80.56
CA ASN A 620 18.35 53.23 80.50
C ASN A 620 19.87 53.07 80.32
N GLY A 621 20.40 51.84 80.39
CA GLY A 621 21.82 51.54 80.21
C GLY A 621 22.72 51.89 81.39
N ASP A 622 22.14 52.40 82.48
CA ASP A 622 22.81 52.74 83.74
C ASP A 622 22.50 51.76 84.89
N GLY A 623 21.77 50.68 84.59
CA GLY A 623 21.27 49.70 85.55
C GLY A 623 19.83 49.96 86.02
N THR A 624 19.20 51.05 85.57
CA THR A 624 17.78 51.33 85.80
C THR A 624 16.93 51.01 84.58
N VAL A 625 15.66 50.68 84.80
CA VAL A 625 14.67 50.45 83.76
C VAL A 625 13.44 51.30 84.05
N SER A 626 12.90 51.95 83.02
CA SER A 626 11.72 52.80 83.10
C SER A 626 10.53 52.18 82.36
N ILE A 627 9.37 52.17 83.00
CA ILE A 627 8.11 51.64 82.44
C ILE A 627 7.17 52.83 82.22
N TYR A 628 6.91 53.16 80.96
CA TYR A 628 6.01 54.23 80.55
C TYR A 628 4.63 53.68 80.20
N TYR A 629 3.57 54.35 80.63
CA TYR A 629 2.19 53.98 80.36
C TYR A 629 1.27 55.21 80.34
N THR A 630 0.09 55.07 79.74
CA THR A 630 -0.95 56.13 79.68
C THR A 630 -2.30 55.47 79.86
N LEU A 631 -3.18 56.11 80.64
CA LEU A 631 -4.47 55.55 81.03
C LEU A 631 -5.57 56.52 80.65
N GLU A 632 -6.47 56.10 79.78
CA GLU A 632 -7.54 56.95 79.26
C GLU A 632 -8.83 56.84 80.08
N GLU A 633 -9.10 55.65 80.63
CA GLU A 633 -10.36 55.36 81.32
C GLU A 633 -10.21 55.57 82.84
N ALA A 634 -11.24 56.16 83.45
CA ALA A 634 -11.30 56.29 84.90
C ALA A 634 -11.64 54.93 85.52
N GLY A 635 -10.97 54.58 86.63
CA GLY A 635 -11.17 53.27 87.26
C GLY A 635 -10.02 52.82 88.15
N GLU A 636 -10.17 51.62 88.71
CA GLU A 636 -9.12 50.97 89.49
C GLU A 636 -8.27 50.07 88.57
N TYR A 637 -6.96 50.18 88.74
CA TYR A 637 -5.95 49.44 88.00
C TYR A 637 -5.02 48.71 88.96
N THR A 638 -4.52 47.56 88.51
CA THR A 638 -3.45 46.80 89.17
C THR A 638 -2.22 46.79 88.27
N ILE A 639 -1.06 47.10 88.83
CA ILE A 639 0.23 46.96 88.16
C ILE A 639 1.01 45.82 88.79
N ASN A 640 1.64 45.00 87.95
CA ASN A 640 2.51 43.90 88.36
C ASN A 640 3.84 44.00 87.62
N ILE A 641 4.88 44.45 88.33
CA ILE A 641 6.25 44.60 87.85
C ILE A 641 7.07 43.39 88.30
N LYS A 642 7.69 42.73 87.34
CA LYS A 642 8.49 41.52 87.54
C LYS A 642 9.89 41.70 86.97
N PHE A 643 10.86 41.06 87.60
CA PHE A 643 12.21 40.88 87.08
C PHE A 643 12.49 39.38 86.97
N GLY A 644 12.88 38.92 85.78
CA GLY A 644 13.20 37.50 85.57
C GLY A 644 12.04 36.54 85.89
N GLY A 645 10.80 36.99 85.66
CA GLY A 645 9.57 36.25 85.97
C GLY A 645 9.11 36.30 87.42
N GLN A 646 9.83 36.99 88.30
CA GLN A 646 9.53 37.10 89.73
C GLN A 646 9.04 38.51 90.07
N THR A 647 8.01 38.64 90.91
CA THR A 647 7.51 39.95 91.36
C THR A 647 8.58 40.71 92.15
N VAL A 648 8.82 41.96 91.76
CA VAL A 648 9.76 42.86 92.46
C VAL A 648 9.13 43.33 93.78
N PRO A 649 9.90 43.52 94.87
CA PRO A 649 9.37 44.10 96.11
C PRO A 649 8.66 45.43 95.88
N GLY A 650 7.40 45.52 96.32
CA GLY A 650 6.54 46.69 96.08
C GLY A 650 6.06 46.84 94.63
N GLY A 651 6.37 45.90 93.74
CA GLY A 651 5.99 45.94 92.32
C GLY A 651 4.60 45.44 91.99
N PHE A 652 3.84 44.94 92.97
CA PHE A 652 2.43 44.62 92.82
C PHE A 652 1.58 45.53 93.71
N TYR A 653 0.79 46.42 93.10
CA TYR A 653 -0.07 47.36 93.81
C TYR A 653 -1.26 47.83 92.95
N SER A 654 -2.29 48.35 93.61
CA SER A 654 -3.43 49.01 92.96
C SER A 654 -3.30 50.52 93.03
N PHE A 655 -3.86 51.20 92.02
CA PHE A 655 -3.99 52.66 91.96
C PHE A 655 -5.25 53.04 91.17
N THR A 656 -5.68 54.30 91.26
CA THR A 656 -6.91 54.79 90.59
C THR A 656 -6.62 55.93 89.62
N VAL A 657 -7.35 55.97 88.51
CA VAL A 657 -7.37 57.06 87.53
C VAL A 657 -8.69 57.82 87.62
#